data_AF-A0A2R6JVZ5-F1
#
_entry.id   AF-A0A2R6JVZ5-F1
#
_cell.length_a   1.000
_cell.length_b   1.000
_cell.length_c   1.000
_cell.angle_alpha   90.00
_cell.angle_beta   90.00
_cell.angle_gamma   90.00
#
_symmetry.space_group_name_H-M   'P 1'
#
loop_
_entity.id
_entity.type
_entity.pdbx_description
1 polymer ?
#
loop_
_entity_poly.entity_id
_entity_poly.type
_entity_poly.pdbx_seq_one_letter_code
_entity_poly.pdbx_strand_id
1 'polypeptide(L)'
;MKLRGPVLAVDDARTVDTSNGTTDLAEVEMKPNRGRGDPVTVTLWGKWTETAAVLEPGMELLVVDPETDEYRGETQYATGRETFVVVEPEFLVDVTDVRSWVQCPRMYYLNKLSATPLAYPVVRGTIVHEVFGDLLRGRDLEDAIDARVTEAGLDVGLLGEDVESVREEVRQNAGAVEGWLAQGALTASDGGGTASADGDRFDPAESEWRSEQTLVSETFGIKGRADAVRRGAPVELKTGKNLDREPRFHDKVQAACYALVLGEHEAHREATSIVEAAPDTGTLLYTKNNALDRVEESGDLSPAKDFSLGAGLLKYVVRQRNEIAAMEHAVDVPTGNEADAICEYCFEQDTCMVVSGRLNQESKAGQIGTPVPDEEQAYFERFYRAIEAERRAVHAEYRKLWEQSATERADDDRALVDIEPAGRRQLPDGSWELRGERTGDAVSKLREGDVALASDGHPTRGTAELARIQRLDEEVVVTADEPLQLRRLDVYPSELTVDRQLAALHDAILKGDPERKDVLFGRQDPTFSGPERTYIDNNDAQDAAVNRAVHADDFALVHGPPGTGKTYTLAATVRALVDRGERVLLSAFTNRAVDNALAALREQGFEDFVRVGTQSGVREDMQDARLETAGDPEAVTGRLGDTQVVAATTASCGGRALRSQEFDVAVVDEAGQLTEPGTLAAVNRADRFVLVGDHQQLPPVVRSDTDLSTSLFERLIEDYPEAGVLLDRQYRMCQRVQYFSSREFYDGALRPATPAVASQSLADLGVDTADLPADLRDPVSFVDPDGEQDGNTNPVEADRVAEVVEAYVDAGVDRDEVGVIAPFRAQVAEISKRLPDTTVDTVDRFQGSAKEVIVVSFVATGDLDGPIFEDHRRMNVALTRAKKALALVGDDDALGSDDFYARLLMWAQA
;
A
#
# COMPACT_ATOMS: atom_id res chain seq x y z
N MET A 1 16.03 -1.25 30.52
CA MET A 1 15.88 -2.72 30.46
C MET A 1 14.60 -3.08 29.72
N LYS A 2 14.54 -4.15 28.92
CA LYS A 2 13.31 -4.59 28.25
C LYS A 2 13.08 -6.09 28.51
N LEU A 3 11.89 -6.45 28.99
CA LEU A 3 11.41 -7.84 29.03
C LEU A 3 10.44 -8.02 27.89
N ARG A 4 10.67 -8.99 27.01
CA ARG A 4 9.79 -9.23 25.87
C ARG A 4 9.58 -10.71 25.61
N GLY A 5 8.33 -11.12 25.43
CA GLY A 5 7.99 -12.45 24.97
C GLY A 5 6.53 -12.83 25.26
N PRO A 6 6.13 -14.09 25.01
CA PRO A 6 4.74 -14.48 25.08
C PRO A 6 4.26 -14.59 26.53
N VAL A 7 3.01 -14.20 26.75
CA VAL A 7 2.28 -14.40 28.00
C VAL A 7 1.92 -15.87 28.16
N LEU A 8 2.15 -16.41 29.36
CA LEU A 8 1.82 -17.79 29.73
C LEU A 8 0.54 -17.86 30.57
N ALA A 9 0.39 -16.93 31.50
CA ALA A 9 -0.76 -16.83 32.39
C ALA A 9 -0.95 -15.39 32.89
N VAL A 10 -2.18 -15.03 33.22
CA VAL A 10 -2.57 -13.72 33.77
C VAL A 10 -3.53 -13.96 34.93
N ASP A 11 -3.26 -13.35 36.07
CA ASP A 11 -4.15 -13.36 37.24
C ASP A 11 -5.17 -12.22 37.17
N ASP A 12 -6.36 -12.45 37.73
CA ASP A 12 -7.36 -11.40 37.94
C ASP A 12 -6.82 -10.28 38.83
N ALA A 13 -7.18 -9.04 38.51
CA ALA A 13 -6.83 -7.87 39.32
C ALA A 13 -7.43 -7.98 40.72
N ARG A 14 -6.59 -7.76 41.74
CA ARG A 14 -6.98 -7.77 43.16
C ARG A 14 -6.50 -6.50 43.87
N THR A 15 -7.35 -5.95 44.74
CA THR A 15 -6.98 -4.81 45.59
C THR A 15 -6.18 -5.29 46.81
N VAL A 16 -5.04 -4.65 47.06
CA VAL A 16 -4.15 -4.95 48.19
C VAL A 16 -3.85 -3.71 49.02
N ASP A 17 -3.66 -3.90 50.34
CA ASP A 17 -3.22 -2.85 51.25
C ASP A 17 -1.70 -2.70 51.20
N THR A 18 -1.23 -1.50 50.87
CA THR A 18 0.20 -1.14 50.90
C THR A 18 0.47 -0.08 51.97
N SER A 19 1.74 0.19 52.26
CA SER A 19 2.14 1.26 53.17
C SER A 19 1.66 2.66 52.74
N ASN A 20 1.27 2.82 51.46
CA ASN A 20 0.83 4.09 50.87
C ASN A 20 -0.69 4.12 50.60
N GLY A 21 -1.45 3.13 51.07
CA GLY A 21 -2.89 2.99 50.86
C GLY A 21 -3.28 1.74 50.06
N THR A 22 -4.53 1.65 49.63
CA THR A 22 -5.03 0.57 48.78
C THR A 22 -4.64 0.79 47.33
N THR A 23 -4.13 -0.24 46.66
CA THR A 23 -3.85 -0.22 45.21
C THR A 23 -4.24 -1.56 44.59
N ASP A 24 -4.55 -1.55 43.31
CA ASP A 24 -4.78 -2.78 42.56
C ASP A 24 -3.47 -3.38 42.07
N LEU A 25 -3.47 -4.71 41.96
CA LEU A 25 -2.36 -5.53 41.50
C LEU A 25 -2.87 -6.69 40.66
N ALA A 26 -2.16 -7.00 39.57
CA ALA A 26 -2.32 -8.23 38.78
C ALA A 26 -0.94 -8.83 38.51
N GLU A 27 -0.84 -10.15 38.43
CA GLU A 27 0.41 -10.85 38.12
C GLU A 27 0.32 -11.46 36.72
N VAL A 28 1.37 -11.27 35.92
CA VAL A 28 1.48 -11.84 34.57
C VAL A 28 2.71 -12.72 34.51
N GLU A 29 2.53 -13.99 34.19
CA GLU A 29 3.62 -14.89 33.88
C GLU A 29 3.93 -14.80 32.39
N MET A 30 5.18 -14.54 32.03
CA MET A 30 5.63 -14.43 30.64
C MET A 30 6.97 -15.10 30.43
N LYS A 31 7.29 -15.41 29.17
CA LYS A 31 8.58 -16.01 28.79
C LYS A 31 9.49 -15.01 28.07
N PRO A 32 10.48 -14.40 28.74
CA PRO A 32 11.28 -13.31 28.17
C PRO A 32 12.20 -13.79 27.03
N ASN A 33 12.90 -12.85 26.39
CA ASN A 33 13.76 -13.08 25.23
C ASN A 33 13.03 -13.76 24.07
N ARG A 34 11.81 -13.28 23.75
CA ARG A 34 10.92 -13.85 22.72
C ARG A 34 10.72 -15.36 22.91
N GLY A 35 10.41 -15.76 24.15
CA GLY A 35 10.16 -17.15 24.50
C GLY A 35 11.40 -18.03 24.70
N ARG A 36 12.62 -17.48 24.70
CA ARG A 36 13.87 -18.24 24.91
C ARG A 36 14.34 -18.28 26.37
N GLY A 37 13.91 -17.33 27.19
CA GLY A 37 14.25 -17.28 28.62
C GLY A 37 13.38 -18.20 29.47
N ASP A 38 13.74 -18.38 30.73
CA ASP A 38 12.89 -19.05 31.72
C ASP A 38 11.68 -18.16 32.09
N PRO A 39 10.51 -18.74 32.42
CA PRO A 39 9.34 -17.97 32.83
C PRO A 39 9.66 -16.99 33.96
N VAL A 40 9.09 -15.79 33.86
CA VAL A 40 9.21 -14.74 34.90
C VAL A 40 7.83 -14.19 35.21
N THR A 41 7.63 -13.77 36.45
CA THR A 41 6.42 -13.06 36.88
C THR A 41 6.66 -11.56 36.86
N VAL A 42 5.75 -10.84 36.21
CA VAL A 42 5.70 -9.38 36.22
C VAL A 42 4.46 -8.95 37.00
N THR A 43 4.67 -8.17 38.04
CA THR A 43 3.60 -7.57 38.84
C THR A 43 3.18 -6.22 38.25
N LEU A 44 1.94 -6.14 37.78
CA LEU A 44 1.32 -4.93 37.26
C LEU A 44 0.58 -4.19 38.38
N TRP A 45 1.00 -2.95 38.66
CA TRP A 45 0.47 -2.14 39.74
C TRP A 45 -0.45 -1.02 39.25
N GLY A 46 -1.48 -0.74 40.06
CA GLY A 46 -2.40 0.37 39.87
C GLY A 46 -3.08 0.29 38.51
N LYS A 47 -2.98 1.37 37.74
CA LYS A 47 -3.62 1.51 36.42
C LYS A 47 -3.17 0.51 35.35
N TRP A 48 -2.05 -0.20 35.55
CA TRP A 48 -1.61 -1.26 34.63
C TRP A 48 -2.40 -2.55 34.78
N THR A 49 -3.19 -2.73 35.85
CA THR A 49 -4.10 -3.88 35.97
C THR A 49 -5.20 -3.87 34.92
N GLU A 50 -5.57 -2.70 34.39
CA GLU A 50 -6.47 -2.57 33.23
C GLU A 50 -5.89 -3.26 31.99
N THR A 51 -4.55 -3.26 31.82
CA THR A 51 -3.89 -4.00 30.74
C THR A 51 -3.92 -5.51 30.99
N ALA A 52 -3.86 -5.96 32.24
CA ALA A 52 -4.02 -7.39 32.57
C ALA A 52 -5.40 -7.91 32.13
N ALA A 53 -6.44 -7.07 32.22
CA ALA A 53 -7.81 -7.45 31.88
C ALA A 53 -8.04 -7.75 30.39
N VAL A 54 -7.15 -7.29 29.51
CA VAL A 54 -7.20 -7.55 28.05
C VAL A 54 -6.11 -8.50 27.57
N LEU A 55 -5.25 -8.99 28.47
CA LEU A 55 -4.18 -9.90 28.13
C LEU A 55 -4.65 -11.36 28.13
N GLU A 56 -4.24 -12.11 27.11
CA GLU A 56 -4.50 -13.54 27.00
C GLU A 56 -3.19 -14.33 26.84
N PRO A 57 -3.14 -15.60 27.28
CA PRO A 57 -2.02 -16.49 26.99
C PRO A 57 -1.75 -16.59 25.48
N GLY A 58 -0.48 -16.46 25.10
CA GLY A 58 -0.04 -16.45 23.70
C GLY A 58 0.21 -15.06 23.13
N MET A 59 -0.37 -14.00 23.70
CA MET A 59 -0.07 -12.63 23.28
C MET A 59 1.38 -12.25 23.60
N GLU A 60 2.02 -11.45 22.75
CA GLU A 60 3.34 -10.89 23.03
C GLU A 60 3.23 -9.71 24.02
N LEU A 61 4.02 -9.75 25.10
CA LEU A 61 4.14 -8.66 26.06
C LEU A 61 5.54 -8.06 26.03
N LEU A 62 5.62 -6.73 26.02
CA LEU A 62 6.84 -5.96 26.22
C LEU A 62 6.71 -5.09 27.47
N VAL A 63 7.64 -5.24 28.41
CA VAL A 63 7.76 -4.42 29.61
C VAL A 63 9.06 -3.62 29.53
N VAL A 64 8.95 -2.29 29.47
CA VAL A 64 10.06 -1.36 29.34
C VAL A 64 10.38 -0.76 30.70
N ASP A 65 11.65 -0.83 31.10
CA ASP A 65 12.18 -0.35 32.37
C ASP A 65 11.39 -0.84 33.60
N PRO A 66 11.23 -2.16 33.78
CA PRO A 66 10.63 -2.71 35.00
C PRO A 66 11.51 -2.43 36.23
N GLU A 67 10.87 -2.20 37.37
CA GLU A 67 11.55 -2.28 38.66
C GLU A 67 11.90 -3.74 38.94
N THR A 68 13.08 -3.98 39.50
CA THR A 68 13.60 -5.32 39.76
C THR A 68 13.85 -5.48 41.25
N ASP A 69 13.35 -6.57 41.83
CA ASP A 69 13.62 -6.97 43.21
C ASP A 69 14.12 -8.43 43.24
N GLU A 70 14.95 -8.76 44.23
CA GLU A 70 15.41 -10.14 44.47
C GLU A 70 14.70 -10.70 45.70
N TYR A 71 13.82 -11.68 45.49
CA TYR A 71 13.14 -12.37 46.59
C TYR A 71 13.46 -13.86 46.56
N ARG A 72 14.04 -14.37 47.66
CA ARG A 72 14.42 -15.79 47.83
C ARG A 72 15.32 -16.38 46.73
N GLY A 73 16.10 -15.52 46.06
CA GLY A 73 17.01 -15.93 44.97
C GLY A 73 16.37 -15.94 43.58
N GLU A 74 15.13 -15.49 43.46
CA GLU A 74 14.43 -15.28 42.19
C GLU A 74 14.30 -13.78 41.92
N THR A 75 14.56 -13.37 40.68
CA THR A 75 14.37 -12.00 40.22
C THR A 75 12.90 -11.77 39.91
N GLN A 76 12.27 -10.84 40.61
CA GLN A 76 10.89 -10.42 40.39
C GLN A 76 10.87 -9.06 39.69
N TYR A 77 9.89 -8.88 38.80
CA TYR A 77 9.71 -7.65 38.05
C TYR A 77 8.40 -6.99 38.41
N ALA A 78 8.40 -5.66 38.53
CA ALA A 78 7.20 -4.90 38.85
C ALA A 78 7.12 -3.62 38.02
N THR A 79 5.90 -3.15 37.77
CA THR A 79 5.73 -1.82 37.15
C THR A 79 6.01 -0.71 38.15
N GLY A 80 6.93 0.19 37.78
CA GLY A 80 7.31 1.38 38.52
C GLY A 80 6.90 2.69 37.86
N ARG A 81 7.54 3.77 38.30
CA ARG A 81 7.30 5.14 37.78
C ARG A 81 7.71 5.30 36.32
N GLU A 82 8.82 4.69 35.92
CA GLU A 82 9.38 4.78 34.56
C GLU A 82 8.86 3.66 33.64
N THR A 83 8.13 2.69 34.20
CA THR A 83 7.74 1.48 33.45
C THR A 83 6.58 1.71 32.50
N PHE A 84 6.70 1.15 31.29
CA PHE A 84 5.63 0.96 30.32
C PHE A 84 5.37 -0.52 30.05
N VAL A 85 4.11 -0.87 29.81
CA VAL A 85 3.65 -2.21 29.45
C VAL A 85 2.95 -2.12 28.11
N VAL A 86 3.44 -2.86 27.12
CA VAL A 86 2.97 -2.82 25.73
C VAL A 86 2.53 -4.22 25.32
N VAL A 87 1.26 -4.34 24.92
CA VAL A 87 0.65 -5.59 24.43
C VAL A 87 0.74 -5.61 22.91
N GLU A 88 1.18 -6.74 22.35
CA GLU A 88 1.37 -6.90 20.90
C GLU A 88 2.17 -5.74 20.30
N PRO A 89 3.42 -5.50 20.76
CA PRO A 89 4.24 -4.36 20.32
C PRO A 89 4.53 -4.38 18.81
N GLU A 90 4.31 -5.52 18.15
CA GLU A 90 4.47 -5.68 16.71
C GLU A 90 3.29 -5.19 15.88
N PHE A 91 2.10 -5.09 16.46
CA PHE A 91 0.94 -4.51 15.81
C PHE A 91 1.05 -2.99 15.87
N LEU A 92 1.05 -2.33 14.72
CA LEU A 92 1.15 -0.88 14.62
C LEU A 92 -0.23 -0.24 14.71
N VAL A 93 -0.38 0.72 15.62
CA VAL A 93 -1.62 1.48 15.81
C VAL A 93 -1.41 2.92 15.39
N ASP A 94 -2.29 3.46 14.55
CA ASP A 94 -2.24 4.87 14.19
C ASP A 94 -2.63 5.76 15.36
N VAL A 95 -1.96 6.91 15.48
CA VAL A 95 -2.28 7.93 16.50
C VAL A 95 -3.74 8.37 16.42
N THR A 96 -4.27 8.48 15.20
CA THR A 96 -5.69 8.80 14.93
C THR A 96 -6.65 7.72 15.41
N ASP A 97 -6.21 6.47 15.46
CA ASP A 97 -7.00 5.34 15.96
C ASP A 97 -7.06 5.36 17.48
N VAL A 98 -5.94 5.61 18.17
CA VAL A 98 -5.94 5.80 19.64
C VAL A 98 -6.85 6.97 20.03
N ARG A 99 -6.81 8.06 19.27
CA ARG A 99 -7.72 9.20 19.47
C ARG A 99 -9.18 8.80 19.31
N SER A 100 -9.52 8.05 18.25
CA SER A 100 -10.89 7.64 17.95
C SER A 100 -11.40 6.61 18.95
N TRP A 101 -10.54 5.71 19.40
CA TRP A 101 -10.84 4.70 20.42
C TRP A 101 -11.31 5.31 21.72
N VAL A 102 -10.61 6.35 22.21
CA VAL A 102 -10.99 7.07 23.43
C VAL A 102 -12.36 7.75 23.30
N GLN A 103 -12.77 8.15 22.09
CA GLN A 103 -14.10 8.68 21.86
C GLN A 103 -15.15 7.56 21.84
N CYS A 104 -14.88 6.50 21.08
CA CYS A 104 -15.71 5.32 20.96
C CYS A 104 -14.89 4.20 20.27
N PRO A 105 -14.63 3.05 20.92
CA PRO A 105 -13.92 1.93 20.32
C PRO A 105 -14.53 1.43 19.01
N ARG A 106 -15.86 1.54 18.87
CA ARG A 106 -16.54 1.18 17.62
C ARG A 106 -16.21 2.09 16.44
N MET A 107 -15.81 3.34 16.67
CA MET A 107 -15.39 4.22 15.56
C MET A 107 -14.12 3.72 14.88
N TYR A 108 -13.18 3.13 15.62
CA TYR A 108 -12.00 2.52 15.03
C TYR A 108 -12.37 1.43 14.02
N TYR A 109 -13.25 0.51 14.41
CA TYR A 109 -13.78 -0.53 13.50
C TYR A 109 -14.48 0.06 12.27
N LEU A 110 -15.34 1.07 12.46
CA LEU A 110 -16.07 1.71 11.35
C LEU A 110 -15.16 2.47 10.38
N ASN A 111 -14.12 3.12 10.89
CA ASN A 111 -13.14 3.84 10.09
C ASN A 111 -12.35 2.90 9.17
N LYS A 112 -12.04 1.67 9.63
CA LYS A 112 -11.40 0.65 8.78
C LYS A 112 -12.29 0.19 7.62
N LEU A 113 -13.61 0.15 7.83
CA LEU A 113 -14.57 -0.29 6.82
C LEU A 113 -14.95 0.81 5.83
N SER A 114 -14.76 2.07 6.21
CA SER A 114 -15.24 3.21 5.44
C SER A 114 -14.09 3.95 4.78
N ALA A 115 -14.04 3.94 3.45
CA ALA A 115 -13.13 4.84 2.74
C ALA A 115 -13.47 6.30 3.03
N THR A 116 -12.44 7.15 3.12
CA THR A 116 -12.56 8.59 3.43
C THR A 116 -13.67 9.24 2.60
N PRO A 117 -14.68 9.86 3.23
CA PRO A 117 -15.80 10.43 2.50
C PRO A 117 -15.38 11.66 1.71
N LEU A 118 -16.00 11.86 0.55
CA LEU A 118 -15.99 13.13 -0.14
C LEU A 118 -17.02 14.04 0.54
N ALA A 119 -16.56 14.83 1.50
CA ALA A 119 -17.40 15.75 2.28
C ALA A 119 -16.68 17.08 2.49
N TYR A 120 -17.39 18.19 2.33
CA TYR A 120 -16.80 19.53 2.42
C TYR A 120 -16.00 19.79 3.71
N PRO A 121 -16.47 19.40 4.92
CA PRO A 121 -15.67 19.57 6.13
C PRO A 121 -14.32 18.86 6.12
N VAL A 122 -14.21 17.72 5.43
CA VAL A 122 -12.97 16.95 5.27
C VAL A 122 -12.03 17.63 4.27
N VAL A 123 -12.56 18.06 3.12
CA VAL A 123 -11.79 18.76 2.07
C VAL A 123 -11.26 20.10 2.61
N ARG A 124 -12.14 20.95 3.15
CA ARG A 124 -11.73 22.21 3.81
C ARG A 124 -10.71 21.96 4.91
N GLY A 125 -10.92 20.92 5.71
CA GLY A 125 -9.98 20.55 6.78
C GLY A 125 -8.60 20.22 6.22
N THR A 126 -8.53 19.42 5.17
CA THR A 126 -7.27 19.05 4.49
C THR A 126 -6.55 20.28 3.97
N ILE A 127 -7.25 21.16 3.24
CA ILE A 127 -6.69 22.43 2.72
C ILE A 127 -6.12 23.28 3.86
N VAL A 128 -6.82 23.40 4.99
CA VAL A 128 -6.35 24.18 6.14
C VAL A 128 -5.08 23.60 6.78
N HIS A 129 -4.92 22.27 6.83
CA HIS A 129 -3.68 21.63 7.34
C HIS A 129 -2.52 21.83 6.35
N GLU A 130 -2.76 21.70 5.05
CA GLU A 130 -1.72 21.92 4.03
C GLU A 130 -1.26 23.39 4.01
N VAL A 131 -2.19 24.35 4.14
CA VAL A 131 -1.86 25.77 4.30
C VAL A 131 -1.04 25.99 5.57
N PHE A 132 -1.39 25.34 6.68
CA PHE A 132 -0.59 25.44 7.91
C PHE A 132 0.84 24.95 7.71
N GLY A 133 1.04 23.80 7.06
CA GLY A 133 2.37 23.30 6.71
C GLY A 133 3.14 24.27 5.81
N ASP A 134 2.48 24.87 4.82
CA ASP A 134 3.08 25.87 3.94
C ASP A 134 3.54 27.13 4.69
N LEU A 135 2.73 27.61 5.65
CA LEU A 135 3.10 28.75 6.51
C LEU A 135 4.32 28.44 7.39
N LEU A 136 4.40 27.23 7.95
CA LEU A 136 5.55 26.78 8.73
C LEU A 136 6.83 26.71 7.89
N ARG A 137 6.70 26.43 6.59
CA ARG A 137 7.79 26.44 5.61
C ARG A 137 8.11 27.84 5.06
N GLY A 138 7.44 28.88 5.56
CA GLY A 138 7.71 30.28 5.24
C GLY A 138 6.99 30.83 4.01
N ARG A 139 5.97 30.11 3.51
CA ARG A 139 5.13 30.59 2.41
C ARG A 139 4.18 31.69 2.89
N ASP A 140 3.86 32.62 2.00
CA ASP A 140 2.82 33.64 2.25
C ASP A 140 1.43 32.99 2.38
N LEU A 141 0.57 33.53 3.25
CA LEU A 141 -0.75 32.99 3.53
C LEU A 141 -1.65 32.95 2.29
N GLU A 142 -1.71 34.04 1.53
CA GLU A 142 -2.58 34.12 0.35
C GLU A 142 -2.05 33.22 -0.76
N ASP A 143 -0.74 33.20 -0.98
CA ASP A 143 -0.10 32.29 -1.95
C ASP A 143 -0.31 30.81 -1.58
N ALA A 144 -0.32 30.48 -0.30
CA ALA A 144 -0.60 29.13 0.20
C ALA A 144 -2.07 28.75 -0.01
N ILE A 145 -3.01 29.62 0.35
CA ILE A 145 -4.45 29.40 0.15
C ILE A 145 -4.76 29.19 -1.33
N ASP A 146 -4.27 30.08 -2.19
CA ASP A 146 -4.53 30.02 -3.63
C ASP A 146 -4.02 28.71 -4.23
N ALA A 147 -2.82 28.27 -3.86
CA ALA A 147 -2.27 27.01 -4.34
C ALA A 147 -3.03 25.80 -3.82
N ARG A 148 -3.31 25.70 -2.52
CA ARG A 148 -3.99 24.52 -1.95
C ARG A 148 -5.44 24.41 -2.37
N VAL A 149 -6.15 25.53 -2.53
CA VAL A 149 -7.50 25.51 -3.10
C VAL A 149 -7.47 25.10 -4.57
N THR A 150 -6.48 25.58 -5.35
CA THR A 150 -6.31 25.17 -6.74
C THR A 150 -5.99 23.68 -6.86
N GLU A 151 -5.11 23.15 -6.01
CA GLU A 151 -4.79 21.71 -5.95
C GLU A 151 -5.99 20.85 -5.58
N ALA A 152 -6.87 21.36 -4.72
CA ALA A 152 -8.13 20.72 -4.33
C ALA A 152 -9.27 20.90 -5.36
N GLY A 153 -9.00 21.45 -6.55
CA GLY A 153 -10.01 21.82 -7.54
C GLY A 153 -11.01 20.71 -7.86
N LEU A 154 -10.54 19.46 -8.03
CA LEU A 154 -11.41 18.31 -8.28
C LEU A 154 -12.36 18.03 -7.11
N ASP A 155 -11.85 17.97 -5.88
CA ASP A 155 -12.67 17.68 -4.70
C ASP A 155 -13.69 18.81 -4.44
N VAL A 156 -13.29 20.08 -4.64
CA VAL A 156 -14.17 21.26 -4.55
C VAL A 156 -15.29 21.18 -5.60
N GLY A 157 -14.95 20.85 -6.83
CA GLY A 157 -15.92 20.76 -7.92
C GLY A 157 -16.89 19.61 -7.75
N LEU A 158 -16.43 18.43 -7.32
CA LEU A 158 -17.28 17.26 -7.11
C LEU A 158 -18.29 17.50 -5.97
N LEU A 159 -17.94 18.36 -5.02
CA LEU A 159 -18.85 18.82 -3.97
C LEU A 159 -19.80 19.95 -4.42
N GLY A 160 -19.55 20.56 -5.58
CA GLY A 160 -20.32 21.70 -6.08
C GLY A 160 -20.10 22.99 -5.27
N GLU A 161 -18.95 23.13 -4.61
CA GLU A 161 -18.63 24.29 -3.77
C GLU A 161 -18.06 25.45 -4.60
N ASP A 162 -18.41 26.69 -4.22
CA ASP A 162 -17.88 27.89 -4.86
C ASP A 162 -16.45 28.18 -4.39
N VAL A 163 -15.51 28.28 -5.34
CA VAL A 163 -14.06 28.45 -5.05
C VAL A 163 -13.79 29.66 -4.17
N GLU A 164 -14.44 30.80 -4.44
CA GLU A 164 -14.20 32.02 -3.67
C GLU A 164 -14.73 31.89 -2.24
N SER A 165 -15.88 31.23 -2.07
CA SER A 165 -16.40 30.85 -0.74
C SER A 165 -15.43 29.93 0.00
N VAL A 166 -14.87 28.91 -0.67
CA VAL A 166 -13.88 28.02 -0.07
C VAL A 166 -12.63 28.79 0.35
N ARG A 167 -12.08 29.66 -0.52
CA ARG A 167 -10.92 30.50 -0.20
C ARG A 167 -11.18 31.37 1.02
N GLU A 168 -12.34 32.01 1.08
CA GLU A 168 -12.70 32.88 2.21
C GLU A 168 -12.86 32.09 3.52
N GLU A 169 -13.49 30.92 3.49
CA GLU A 169 -13.56 30.06 4.67
C GLU A 169 -12.18 29.56 5.13
N VAL A 170 -11.31 29.17 4.20
CA VAL A 170 -9.94 28.75 4.51
C VAL A 170 -9.16 29.93 5.10
N ARG A 171 -9.27 31.13 4.51
CA ARG A 171 -8.65 32.37 5.02
C ARG A 171 -9.05 32.67 6.45
N GLN A 172 -10.34 32.56 6.78
CA GLN A 172 -10.84 32.77 8.14
C GLN A 172 -10.26 31.78 9.15
N ASN A 173 -10.03 30.52 8.74
CA ASN A 173 -9.42 29.51 9.59
C ASN A 173 -7.90 29.68 9.71
N ALA A 174 -7.21 29.91 8.60
CA ALA A 174 -5.75 29.98 8.53
C ALA A 174 -5.19 31.31 9.07
N GLY A 175 -5.92 32.43 8.99
CA GLY A 175 -5.46 33.71 9.57
C GLY A 175 -5.25 33.66 11.09
N ALA A 176 -5.93 32.72 11.79
CA ALA A 176 -5.67 32.46 13.21
C ALA A 176 -4.27 31.92 13.47
N VAL A 177 -3.79 31.09 12.53
CA VAL A 177 -2.50 30.40 12.59
C VAL A 177 -1.38 31.41 12.35
N GLU A 178 -1.49 32.26 11.33
CA GLU A 178 -0.53 33.33 11.07
C GLU A 178 -0.37 34.27 12.26
N GLY A 179 -1.49 34.74 12.83
CA GLY A 179 -1.46 35.61 14.00
C GLY A 179 -0.82 34.95 15.23
N TRP A 180 -0.99 33.64 15.40
CA TRP A 180 -0.34 32.88 16.47
C TRP A 180 1.16 32.67 16.22
N LEU A 181 1.56 32.31 15.00
CA LEU A 181 2.97 32.17 14.61
C LEU A 181 3.72 33.50 14.80
N ALA A 182 3.11 34.63 14.44
CA ALA A 182 3.66 35.97 14.65
C ALA A 182 3.84 36.31 16.14
N GLN A 183 2.90 35.93 17.00
CA GLN A 183 3.02 36.09 18.47
C GLN A 183 4.16 35.24 19.04
N GLY A 184 4.34 34.02 18.53
CA GLY A 184 5.45 33.14 18.90
C GLY A 184 6.82 33.73 18.54
N ALA A 185 6.94 34.32 17.34
CA ALA A 185 8.17 34.98 16.88
C ALA A 185 8.55 36.20 17.74
N LEU A 186 7.56 36.99 18.17
CA LEU A 186 7.78 38.14 19.05
C LEU A 186 8.35 37.72 20.42
N THR A 187 7.90 36.60 20.99
CA THR A 187 8.42 36.08 22.26
C THR A 187 9.84 35.49 22.17
N ALA A 188 10.29 35.07 20.98
CA ALA A 188 11.65 34.57 20.77
C ALA A 188 12.70 35.71 20.66
N SER A 189 12.28 36.90 20.21
CA SER A 189 13.17 38.06 20.05
C SER A 189 13.70 38.66 21.38
N ASP A 190 13.08 38.32 22.52
CA ASP A 190 13.56 38.73 23.85
C ASP A 190 14.67 37.82 24.42
N GLY A 191 15.10 36.80 23.67
CA GLY A 191 16.14 35.83 24.04
C GLY A 191 17.25 35.68 22.99
N GLY A 192 18.12 36.68 22.87
CA GLY A 192 19.49 36.48 22.38
C GLY A 192 19.69 36.14 20.89
N GLY A 193 19.02 36.83 19.97
CA GLY A 193 19.35 36.81 18.54
C GLY A 193 19.34 38.23 17.97
N THR A 194 20.42 38.64 17.30
CA THR A 194 20.54 39.99 16.72
C THR A 194 19.49 40.23 15.64
N ALA A 195 18.62 41.22 15.85
CA ALA A 195 17.66 41.70 14.88
C ALA A 195 18.34 42.07 13.54
N SER A 196 17.87 41.48 12.45
CA SER A 196 18.07 42.03 11.10
C SER A 196 17.24 43.30 10.94
N ALA A 197 17.76 44.26 10.17
CA ALA A 197 17.31 45.65 10.17
C ALA A 197 16.11 45.96 9.24
N ASP A 198 15.43 44.94 8.71
CA ASP A 198 14.21 45.12 7.91
C ASP A 198 13.10 44.26 8.53
N GLY A 199 12.13 44.92 9.18
CA GLY A 199 10.94 44.25 9.69
C GLY A 199 10.02 43.88 8.54
N ASP A 200 10.10 42.64 8.08
CA ASP A 200 9.03 41.84 7.45
C ASP A 200 9.66 40.56 6.88
N ARG A 201 9.59 39.46 7.65
CA ARG A 201 9.47 38.05 7.22
C ARG A 201 9.89 37.11 8.34
N PHE A 202 9.03 36.14 8.63
CA PHE A 202 9.30 34.98 9.47
C PHE A 202 10.37 34.12 8.78
N ASP A 203 11.49 33.82 9.46
CA ASP A 203 12.54 32.90 8.99
C ASP A 203 12.61 31.67 9.92
N PRO A 204 11.92 30.56 9.57
CA PRO A 204 11.85 29.33 10.38
C PRO A 204 13.10 28.44 10.28
N ALA A 205 14.12 28.82 9.50
CA ALA A 205 15.13 27.88 8.98
C ALA A 205 16.19 27.39 9.97
N GLU A 206 16.27 27.88 11.22
CA GLU A 206 17.20 27.35 12.21
C GLU A 206 16.50 26.97 13.53
N SER A 207 16.07 25.71 13.61
CA SER A 207 15.86 24.87 14.82
C SER A 207 14.56 24.94 15.63
N GLU A 208 13.56 25.77 15.31
CA GLU A 208 12.35 25.84 16.15
C GLU A 208 11.18 24.94 15.71
N TRP A 209 10.98 24.73 14.40
CA TRP A 209 9.79 24.08 13.84
C TRP A 209 10.13 22.92 12.91
N ARG A 210 9.28 21.90 12.90
CA ARG A 210 9.21 20.88 11.85
C ARG A 210 7.74 20.68 11.49
N SER A 211 7.43 20.70 10.20
CA SER A 211 6.08 20.46 9.68
C SER A 211 5.91 19.00 9.29
N GLU A 212 4.70 18.45 9.49
CA GLU A 212 4.28 17.17 8.90
C GLU A 212 5.23 15.98 9.19
N GLN A 213 5.79 15.94 10.40
CA GLN A 213 6.82 14.97 10.77
C GLN A 213 6.22 13.57 10.91
N THR A 214 6.75 12.62 10.14
CA THR A 214 6.38 11.19 10.25
C THR A 214 7.05 10.57 11.46
N LEU A 215 6.27 9.94 12.32
CA LEU A 215 6.73 9.34 13.58
C LEU A 215 6.35 7.87 13.61
N VAL A 216 7.34 7.00 13.85
CA VAL A 216 7.17 5.55 13.98
C VAL A 216 7.92 5.08 15.23
N SER A 217 7.21 4.35 16.10
CA SER A 217 7.74 3.82 17.35
C SER A 217 8.03 2.33 17.24
N GLU A 218 9.29 1.94 17.49
CA GLU A 218 9.68 0.53 17.58
C GLU A 218 9.38 -0.10 18.94
N THR A 219 9.19 0.71 19.98
CA THR A 219 8.88 0.25 21.34
C THR A 219 7.38 0.14 21.58
N PHE A 220 6.62 1.17 21.21
CA PHE A 220 5.19 1.25 21.49
C PHE A 220 4.34 0.80 20.31
N GLY A 221 4.92 0.50 19.14
CA GLY A 221 4.17 0.20 17.91
C GLY A 221 3.04 1.21 17.65
N ILE A 222 3.38 2.49 17.77
CA ILE A 222 2.51 3.62 17.44
C ILE A 222 3.13 4.30 16.22
N LYS A 223 2.30 4.70 15.26
CA LYS A 223 2.74 5.51 14.12
C LYS A 223 1.77 6.65 13.84
N GLY A 224 2.25 7.69 13.17
CA GLY A 224 1.41 8.80 12.73
C GLY A 224 2.23 9.94 12.14
N ARG A 225 1.55 11.00 11.73
CA ARG A 225 2.16 12.21 11.19
C ARG A 225 1.72 13.40 12.03
N ALA A 226 2.67 13.98 12.77
CA ALA A 226 2.39 15.17 13.59
C ALA A 226 2.29 16.40 12.68
N ASP A 227 1.24 17.22 12.86
CA ASP A 227 1.04 18.41 12.03
C ASP A 227 2.25 19.35 12.14
N ALA A 228 2.72 19.56 13.37
CA ALA A 228 3.94 20.29 13.64
C ALA A 228 4.63 19.86 14.95
N VAL A 229 5.95 20.06 15.00
CA VAL A 229 6.76 19.91 16.20
C VAL A 229 7.50 21.20 16.46
N ARG A 230 7.30 21.78 17.65
CA ARG A 230 7.94 23.02 18.09
C ARG A 230 8.88 22.75 19.25
N ARG A 231 10.19 22.93 19.06
CA ARG A 231 11.22 22.67 20.10
C ARG A 231 11.05 21.29 20.78
N GLY A 232 10.75 20.27 19.99
CA GLY A 232 10.51 18.89 20.46
C GLY A 232 9.12 18.62 21.05
N ALA A 233 8.25 19.63 21.16
CA ALA A 233 6.87 19.47 21.62
C ALA A 233 5.87 19.37 20.46
N PRO A 234 4.86 18.50 20.53
CA PRO A 234 3.85 18.36 19.47
C PRO A 234 2.87 19.53 19.48
N VAL A 235 2.54 19.99 18.28
CA VAL A 235 1.53 21.02 18.00
C VAL A 235 0.52 20.44 17.01
N GLU A 236 -0.73 20.39 17.42
CA GLU A 236 -1.80 19.71 16.68
C GLU A 236 -2.90 20.69 16.27
N LEU A 237 -3.24 20.69 14.98
CA LEU A 237 -4.26 21.54 14.40
C LEU A 237 -5.63 20.86 14.46
N LYS A 238 -6.67 21.63 14.78
CA LYS A 238 -8.06 21.17 14.83
C LYS A 238 -8.96 22.24 14.20
N THR A 239 -9.69 21.83 13.16
CA THR A 239 -10.56 22.72 12.37
C THR A 239 -11.91 23.01 13.03
N GLY A 240 -12.22 22.34 14.16
CA GLY A 240 -13.42 22.58 14.96
C GLY A 240 -13.25 23.72 15.98
N LYS A 241 -14.37 24.19 16.55
CA LYS A 241 -14.34 25.15 17.68
C LYS A 241 -14.22 24.43 19.02
N ASN A 242 -13.55 25.08 19.98
CA ASN A 242 -13.57 24.70 21.39
C ASN A 242 -13.55 25.97 22.24
N LEU A 243 -14.62 26.25 22.98
CA LEU A 243 -14.75 27.46 23.81
C LEU A 243 -14.36 27.23 25.29
N ASP A 244 -14.07 25.99 25.68
CA ASP A 244 -13.61 25.66 27.03
C ASP A 244 -12.15 26.02 27.21
N ARG A 245 -11.72 26.47 28.39
CA ARG A 245 -10.29 26.78 28.62
C ARG A 245 -9.37 25.57 28.42
N GLU A 246 -9.86 24.38 28.77
CA GLU A 246 -9.14 23.13 28.60
C GLU A 246 -9.34 22.56 27.19
N PRO A 247 -8.29 22.01 26.56
CA PRO A 247 -8.46 21.26 25.32
C PRO A 247 -9.33 20.02 25.50
N ARG A 248 -9.99 19.57 24.43
CA ARG A 248 -10.79 18.32 24.45
C ARG A 248 -9.90 17.13 24.75
N PHE A 249 -10.35 16.23 25.62
CA PHE A 249 -9.51 15.13 26.12
C PHE A 249 -8.96 14.22 25.01
N HIS A 250 -9.78 13.82 24.05
CA HIS A 250 -9.34 12.99 22.91
C HIS A 250 -8.32 13.73 22.00
N ASP A 251 -8.38 15.05 21.90
CA ASP A 251 -7.37 15.81 21.15
C ASP A 251 -6.03 15.83 21.94
N LYS A 252 -6.07 15.88 23.28
CA LYS A 252 -4.86 15.73 24.12
C LYS A 252 -4.22 14.36 23.96
N VAL A 253 -5.03 13.30 23.80
CA VAL A 253 -4.56 11.93 23.56
C VAL A 253 -3.73 11.84 22.29
N GLN A 254 -4.18 12.46 21.19
CA GLN A 254 -3.42 12.51 19.94
C GLN A 254 -2.03 13.15 20.12
N ALA A 255 -1.98 14.35 20.70
CA ALA A 255 -0.71 15.02 21.00
C ALA A 255 0.16 14.24 22.00
N ALA A 256 -0.44 13.54 22.97
CA ALA A 256 0.30 12.69 23.91
C ALA A 256 0.90 11.44 23.25
N CYS A 257 0.25 10.86 22.23
CA CYS A 257 0.87 9.80 21.43
C CYS A 257 2.10 10.31 20.69
N TYR A 258 2.04 11.49 20.06
CA TYR A 258 3.22 12.08 19.40
C TYR A 258 4.33 12.41 20.39
N ALA A 259 3.99 12.98 21.56
CA ALA A 259 4.95 13.21 22.63
C ALA A 259 5.65 11.94 23.10
N LEU A 260 4.93 10.82 23.17
CA LEU A 260 5.49 9.53 23.55
C LEU A 260 6.54 9.05 22.54
N VAL A 261 6.25 9.15 21.23
CA VAL A 261 7.19 8.74 20.17
C VAL A 261 8.38 9.69 20.09
N LEU A 262 8.16 11.00 20.22
CA LEU A 262 9.24 12.00 20.30
C LEU A 262 10.15 11.74 21.52
N GLY A 263 9.55 11.43 22.67
CA GLY A 263 10.29 11.06 23.88
C GLY A 263 11.08 9.76 23.72
N GLU A 264 10.57 8.76 23.00
CA GLU A 264 11.34 7.56 22.64
C GLU A 264 12.56 7.91 21.79
N HIS A 265 12.37 8.69 20.73
CA HIS A 265 13.46 9.09 19.83
C HIS A 265 14.54 9.87 20.57
N GLU A 266 14.15 10.79 21.45
CA GLU A 266 15.10 11.58 22.23
C GLU A 266 15.77 10.75 23.34
N ALA A 267 15.04 9.85 24.01
CA ALA A 267 15.62 8.91 24.96
C ALA A 267 16.69 8.02 24.32
N HIS A 268 16.51 7.61 23.06
CA HIS A 268 17.52 6.88 22.31
C HIS A 268 18.78 7.70 22.02
N ARG A 269 18.64 9.02 21.80
CA ARG A 269 19.76 9.92 21.53
C ARG A 269 20.54 10.28 22.79
N GLU A 270 19.82 10.58 23.88
CA GLU A 270 20.40 11.04 25.15
C GLU A 270 20.74 9.90 26.12
N ALA A 271 20.33 8.66 25.79
CA ALA A 271 20.47 7.48 26.65
C ALA A 271 19.84 7.69 28.04
N THR A 272 18.62 8.23 28.06
CA THR A 272 17.82 8.49 29.27
C THR A 272 16.48 7.71 29.26
N SER A 273 15.62 7.88 30.27
CA SER A 273 14.29 7.28 30.28
C SER A 273 13.34 7.99 29.31
N ILE A 274 12.36 7.26 28.77
CA ILE A 274 11.35 7.83 27.86
C ILE A 274 10.51 8.90 28.58
N VAL A 275 10.23 8.73 29.86
CA VAL A 275 9.44 9.71 30.64
C VAL A 275 10.24 11.01 30.86
N GLU A 276 11.56 10.91 31.08
CA GLU A 276 12.43 12.08 31.24
C GLU A 276 12.68 12.83 29.94
N ALA A 277 12.74 12.11 28.80
CA ALA A 277 12.96 12.69 27.48
C ALA A 277 11.68 13.24 26.82
N ALA A 278 10.51 12.74 27.20
CA ALA A 278 9.25 13.17 26.61
C ALA A 278 8.97 14.65 26.91
N PRO A 279 8.41 15.41 25.95
CA PRO A 279 8.09 16.82 26.16
C PRO A 279 7.01 16.98 27.24
N ASP A 280 7.20 17.94 28.15
CA ASP A 280 6.29 18.20 29.27
C ASP A 280 5.00 18.97 28.88
N THR A 281 4.97 19.54 27.67
CA THR A 281 3.88 20.41 27.18
C THR A 281 3.51 20.06 25.75
N GLY A 282 2.21 20.05 25.45
CA GLY A 282 1.69 19.97 24.09
C GLY A 282 0.75 21.14 23.81
N THR A 283 0.58 21.47 22.53
CA THR A 283 -0.27 22.58 22.09
C THR A 283 -1.34 22.09 21.13
N LEU A 284 -2.59 22.55 21.33
CA LEU A 284 -3.71 22.33 20.41
C LEU A 284 -4.18 23.66 19.82
N LEU A 285 -4.27 23.72 18.50
CA LEU A 285 -4.71 24.89 17.74
C LEU A 285 -6.12 24.70 17.18
N TYR A 286 -7.10 25.41 17.75
CA TYR A 286 -8.50 25.40 17.31
C TYR A 286 -8.78 26.57 16.36
N THR A 287 -8.65 26.36 15.06
CA THR A 287 -8.70 27.45 14.05
C THR A 287 -10.05 28.17 14.01
N LYS A 288 -11.15 27.43 14.24
CA LYS A 288 -12.51 28.00 14.17
C LYS A 288 -12.80 29.01 15.29
N ASN A 289 -12.05 29.01 16.39
CA ASN A 289 -12.27 29.95 17.49
C ASN A 289 -12.08 31.41 17.07
N ASN A 290 -11.16 31.67 16.15
CA ASN A 290 -10.85 33.01 15.67
C ASN A 290 -11.91 33.54 14.68
N ALA A 291 -12.64 32.64 14.03
CA ALA A 291 -13.73 32.97 13.10
C ALA A 291 -15.06 33.27 13.82
N LEU A 292 -15.11 33.18 15.16
CA LEU A 292 -16.31 33.45 15.95
C LEU A 292 -16.41 34.92 16.36
N ASP A 293 -17.63 35.48 16.32
CA ASP A 293 -17.88 36.83 16.80
C ASP A 293 -17.75 36.89 18.33
N ARG A 294 -16.83 37.75 18.80
CA ARG A 294 -16.56 37.98 20.23
C ARG A 294 -17.74 38.60 20.98
N VAL A 295 -18.73 39.14 20.27
CA VAL A 295 -19.93 39.75 20.84
C VAL A 295 -21.05 38.72 21.01
N GLU A 296 -21.09 37.67 20.19
CA GLU A 296 -22.17 36.68 20.17
C GLU A 296 -21.84 35.39 20.95
N GLU A 297 -20.56 35.04 21.09
CA GLU A 297 -20.11 33.80 21.73
C GLU A 297 -19.46 34.06 23.10
N SER A 298 -19.90 33.34 24.13
CA SER A 298 -19.31 33.41 25.48
C SER A 298 -18.33 32.26 25.71
N GLY A 299 -17.05 32.54 26.03
CA GLY A 299 -16.06 31.50 26.32
C GLY A 299 -14.61 31.94 26.11
N ASP A 300 -13.68 30.97 26.11
CA ASP A 300 -12.28 31.19 25.74
C ASP A 300 -12.09 31.06 24.22
N LEU A 301 -11.88 32.19 23.57
CA LEU A 301 -11.70 32.31 22.12
C LEU A 301 -10.22 32.19 21.70
N SER A 302 -9.31 31.86 22.62
CA SER A 302 -7.91 31.64 22.28
C SER A 302 -7.79 30.46 21.30
N PRO A 303 -7.06 30.63 20.17
CA PRO A 303 -6.88 29.56 19.20
C PRO A 303 -5.94 28.48 19.74
N ALA A 304 -4.87 28.86 20.43
CA ALA A 304 -3.91 27.94 21.02
C ALA A 304 -4.24 27.60 22.47
N LYS A 305 -4.15 26.32 22.81
CA LYS A 305 -4.35 25.80 24.15
C LYS A 305 -3.23 24.85 24.52
N ASP A 306 -2.40 25.30 25.45
CA ASP A 306 -1.31 24.51 26.01
C ASP A 306 -1.81 23.63 27.16
N PHE A 307 -1.25 22.44 27.29
CA PHE A 307 -1.57 21.52 28.38
C PHE A 307 -0.35 20.69 28.75
N SER A 308 -0.35 20.19 29.99
CA SER A 308 0.75 19.38 30.51
C SER A 308 0.67 17.92 30.04
N LEU A 309 1.80 17.39 29.59
CA LEU A 309 2.02 16.02 29.17
C LEU A 309 2.70 15.22 30.28
N GLY A 310 1.98 14.99 31.38
CA GLY A 310 2.53 14.20 32.49
C GLY A 310 2.65 12.71 32.16
N ALA A 311 3.55 12.00 32.86
CA ALA A 311 3.75 10.55 32.74
C ALA A 311 2.45 9.73 32.82
N GLY A 312 1.46 10.18 33.61
CA GLY A 312 0.17 9.52 33.71
C GLY A 312 -0.63 9.54 32.39
N LEU A 313 -0.54 10.61 31.60
CA LEU A 313 -1.20 10.72 30.30
C LEU A 313 -0.46 9.87 29.25
N LEU A 314 0.88 9.88 29.26
CA LEU A 314 1.70 9.02 28.41
C LEU A 314 1.40 7.53 28.66
N LYS A 315 1.27 7.11 29.92
CA LYS A 315 0.84 5.74 30.25
C LYS A 315 -0.62 5.47 29.92
N TYR A 316 -1.49 6.48 29.98
CA TYR A 316 -2.88 6.33 29.53
C TYR A 316 -2.95 5.99 28.05
N VAL A 317 -2.22 6.71 27.18
CA VAL A 317 -2.27 6.43 25.73
C VAL A 317 -1.73 5.06 25.37
N VAL A 318 -0.69 4.56 26.06
CA VAL A 318 -0.19 3.19 25.87
C VAL A 318 -1.24 2.15 26.26
N ARG A 319 -2.00 2.36 27.35
CA ARG A 319 -3.08 1.42 27.73
C ARG A 319 -4.21 1.39 26.72
N GLN A 320 -4.62 2.54 26.17
CA GLN A 320 -5.63 2.59 25.12
C GLN A 320 -5.14 1.93 23.82
N ARG A 321 -3.86 2.10 23.48
CA ARG A 321 -3.22 1.34 22.39
C ARG A 321 -3.25 -0.17 22.66
N ASN A 322 -2.97 -0.60 23.89
CA ASN A 322 -2.99 -2.02 24.24
C ASN A 322 -4.39 -2.63 24.06
N GLU A 323 -5.45 -1.90 24.40
CA GLU A 323 -6.83 -2.34 24.18
C GLU A 323 -7.12 -2.56 22.69
N ILE A 324 -6.67 -1.64 21.80
CA ILE A 324 -6.80 -1.81 20.34
C ILE A 324 -6.05 -3.07 19.88
N ALA A 325 -4.79 -3.22 20.30
CA ALA A 325 -3.97 -4.33 19.86
C ALA A 325 -4.47 -5.70 20.35
N ALA A 326 -5.01 -5.76 21.57
CA ALA A 326 -5.67 -6.95 22.11
C ALA A 326 -6.98 -7.27 21.36
N MET A 327 -7.81 -6.25 21.08
CA MET A 327 -9.02 -6.41 20.27
C MET A 327 -8.70 -6.97 18.88
N GLU A 328 -7.66 -6.42 18.24
CA GLU A 328 -7.23 -6.89 16.92
C GLU A 328 -6.70 -8.32 16.97
N HIS A 329 -5.93 -8.67 17.99
CA HIS A 329 -5.45 -10.05 18.21
C HIS A 329 -6.61 -11.05 18.26
N ALA A 330 -7.70 -10.73 18.97
CA ALA A 330 -8.91 -11.55 19.03
C ALA A 330 -9.79 -11.45 17.75
N VAL A 331 -9.56 -10.44 16.92
CA VAL A 331 -10.41 -10.08 15.76
C VAL A 331 -11.86 -9.79 16.20
N ASP A 332 -11.99 -9.15 17.35
CA ASP A 332 -13.28 -8.81 17.95
C ASP A 332 -13.91 -7.59 17.27
N VAL A 333 -15.22 -7.41 17.47
CA VAL A 333 -15.95 -6.24 16.99
C VAL A 333 -16.41 -5.39 18.17
N PRO A 334 -15.86 -4.18 18.38
CA PRO A 334 -16.25 -3.31 19.47
C PRO A 334 -17.72 -2.85 19.34
N THR A 335 -18.42 -2.75 20.46
CA THR A 335 -19.85 -2.42 20.54
C THR A 335 -20.10 -0.93 20.76
N GLY A 336 -19.12 -0.21 21.30
CA GLY A 336 -19.22 1.16 21.79
C GLY A 336 -19.59 1.25 23.28
N ASN A 337 -19.96 0.13 23.93
CA ASN A 337 -20.21 0.08 25.39
C ASN A 337 -18.93 0.11 26.21
N GLU A 338 -17.78 -0.11 25.58
CA GLU A 338 -16.47 -0.13 26.21
C GLU A 338 -16.02 1.28 26.64
N ALA A 339 -16.67 2.33 26.12
CA ALA A 339 -16.41 3.72 26.49
C ALA A 339 -17.69 4.49 26.89
N ASP A 340 -17.50 5.61 27.57
CA ASP A 340 -18.54 6.58 27.93
C ASP A 340 -19.00 7.43 26.73
N ALA A 341 -19.05 6.83 25.53
CA ALA A 341 -19.47 7.48 24.30
C ALA A 341 -20.94 7.93 24.35
N ILE A 342 -21.22 9.16 23.91
CA ILE A 342 -22.58 9.69 23.79
C ILE A 342 -23.01 9.58 22.32
N CYS A 343 -23.77 8.53 22.00
CA CYS A 343 -24.14 8.23 20.61
C CYS A 343 -24.91 9.36 19.91
N GLU A 344 -25.71 10.14 20.65
CA GLU A 344 -26.51 11.26 20.11
C GLU A 344 -25.66 12.34 19.41
N TYR A 345 -24.39 12.48 19.79
CA TYR A 345 -23.47 13.47 19.20
C TYR A 345 -22.43 12.83 18.28
N CYS A 346 -22.55 11.52 18.01
CA CYS A 346 -21.62 10.81 17.16
C CYS A 346 -21.96 11.05 15.68
N PHE A 347 -21.01 11.58 14.91
CA PHE A 347 -21.21 11.81 13.48
C PHE A 347 -21.34 10.52 12.67
N GLU A 348 -20.84 9.40 13.20
CA GLU A 348 -20.94 8.05 12.61
C GLU A 348 -22.14 7.25 13.13
N GLN A 349 -23.10 7.88 13.83
CA GLN A 349 -24.22 7.15 14.44
C GLN A 349 -25.02 6.34 13.40
N ASP A 350 -25.36 6.96 12.27
CA ASP A 350 -26.14 6.31 11.21
C ASP A 350 -25.37 5.14 10.59
N THR A 351 -24.10 5.37 10.22
CA THR A 351 -23.19 4.32 9.72
C THR A 351 -23.09 3.17 10.72
N CYS A 352 -22.90 3.49 12.00
CA CYS A 352 -22.80 2.52 13.09
C CYS A 352 -24.04 1.61 13.16
N MET A 353 -25.24 2.21 13.18
CA MET A 353 -26.50 1.48 13.28
C MET A 353 -26.78 0.62 12.06
N VAL A 354 -26.46 1.11 10.86
CA VAL A 354 -26.64 0.38 9.60
C VAL A 354 -25.67 -0.81 9.51
N VAL A 355 -24.38 -0.59 9.75
CA VAL A 355 -23.38 -1.68 9.76
C VAL A 355 -23.75 -2.73 10.81
N SER A 356 -24.13 -2.28 12.02
CA SER A 356 -24.57 -3.13 13.12
C SER A 356 -25.79 -3.98 12.75
N GLY A 357 -26.84 -3.38 12.19
CA GLY A 357 -28.04 -4.13 11.79
C GLY A 357 -27.83 -5.06 10.61
N ARG A 358 -27.03 -4.65 9.61
CA ARG A 358 -26.80 -5.43 8.38
C ARG A 358 -25.84 -6.60 8.59
N LEU A 359 -24.79 -6.44 9.41
CA LEU A 359 -23.86 -7.51 9.77
C LEU A 359 -24.26 -8.27 11.04
N ASN A 360 -25.46 -7.98 11.59
CA ASN A 360 -25.97 -8.60 12.82
C ASN A 360 -25.00 -8.50 14.02
N GLN A 361 -24.37 -7.34 14.17
CA GLN A 361 -23.40 -7.06 15.24
C GLN A 361 -24.05 -6.25 16.34
N GLU A 362 -23.65 -6.43 17.59
CA GLU A 362 -24.10 -5.57 18.68
C GLU A 362 -23.56 -4.13 18.53
N SER A 363 -24.37 -3.13 18.88
CA SER A 363 -23.87 -1.76 19.06
C SER A 363 -24.65 -0.96 20.10
N LYS A 364 -23.95 -0.06 20.80
CA LYS A 364 -24.52 0.89 21.76
C LYS A 364 -25.50 1.87 21.12
N ALA A 365 -25.31 2.21 19.85
CA ALA A 365 -26.18 3.10 19.09
C ALA A 365 -27.52 2.45 18.70
N GLY A 366 -27.60 1.11 18.74
CA GLY A 366 -28.74 0.34 18.24
C GLY A 366 -28.54 -0.16 16.82
N GLN A 367 -29.56 -0.78 16.24
CA GLN A 367 -29.48 -1.45 14.93
C GLN A 367 -30.55 -0.90 13.98
N ILE A 368 -30.16 -0.69 12.72
CA ILE A 368 -31.07 -0.33 11.61
C ILE A 368 -30.85 -1.30 10.44
N GLY A 369 -31.95 -1.73 9.83
CA GLY A 369 -31.93 -2.58 8.64
C GLY A 369 -32.11 -4.07 8.95
N THR A 370 -32.25 -4.86 7.88
CA THR A 370 -32.35 -6.32 7.95
C THR A 370 -30.96 -6.92 7.74
N PRO A 371 -30.52 -7.89 8.57
CA PRO A 371 -29.29 -8.63 8.35
C PRO A 371 -29.17 -9.14 6.91
N VAL A 372 -27.96 -9.08 6.35
CA VAL A 372 -27.67 -9.75 5.08
C VAL A 372 -27.76 -11.28 5.26
N PRO A 373 -28.02 -12.06 4.21
CA PRO A 373 -28.02 -13.52 4.28
C PRO A 373 -26.75 -14.09 4.93
N ASP A 374 -26.87 -15.23 5.61
CA ASP A 374 -25.78 -15.83 6.40
C ASP A 374 -24.51 -16.11 5.57
N GLU A 375 -24.67 -16.48 4.29
CA GLU A 375 -23.56 -16.68 3.36
C GLU A 375 -22.81 -15.39 2.99
N GLU A 376 -23.50 -14.25 2.95
CA GLU A 376 -22.88 -12.93 2.75
C GLU A 376 -22.13 -12.49 4.01
N GLN A 377 -22.67 -12.79 5.21
CA GLN A 377 -21.97 -12.56 6.49
C GLN A 377 -20.71 -13.41 6.58
N ALA A 378 -20.82 -14.71 6.27
CA ALA A 378 -19.68 -15.63 6.29
C ALA A 378 -18.60 -15.21 5.28
N TYR A 379 -19.00 -14.75 4.10
CA TYR A 379 -18.08 -14.20 3.11
C TYR A 379 -17.37 -12.94 3.63
N PHE A 380 -18.12 -12.01 4.24
CA PHE A 380 -17.54 -10.80 4.84
C PHE A 380 -16.54 -11.15 5.94
N GLU A 381 -16.89 -12.02 6.89
CA GLU A 381 -16.02 -12.42 7.99
C GLU A 381 -14.75 -13.12 7.51
N ARG A 382 -14.88 -14.02 6.52
CA ARG A 382 -13.76 -14.74 5.92
C ARG A 382 -12.75 -13.79 5.28
N PHE A 383 -13.21 -12.88 4.42
CA PHE A 383 -12.32 -11.92 3.77
C PHE A 383 -11.83 -10.83 4.73
N TYR A 384 -12.63 -10.40 5.71
CA TYR A 384 -12.17 -9.48 6.76
C TYR A 384 -10.97 -10.08 7.50
N ARG A 385 -11.05 -11.34 7.95
CA ARG A 385 -9.92 -12.04 8.60
C ARG A 385 -8.71 -12.16 7.69
N ALA A 386 -8.90 -12.51 6.42
CA ALA A 386 -7.80 -12.62 5.46
C ALA A 386 -7.11 -11.27 5.22
N ILE A 387 -7.87 -10.19 5.11
CA ILE A 387 -7.32 -8.84 4.93
C ILE A 387 -6.59 -8.36 6.19
N GLU A 388 -7.09 -8.66 7.39
CA GLU A 388 -6.38 -8.35 8.64
C GLU A 388 -5.12 -9.20 8.86
N ALA A 389 -5.06 -10.42 8.30
CA ALA A 389 -3.82 -11.19 8.25
C ALA A 389 -2.79 -10.54 7.32
N GLU A 390 -3.21 -10.05 6.14
CA GLU A 390 -2.35 -9.28 5.24
C GLU A 390 -1.88 -7.96 5.88
N ARG A 391 -2.74 -7.27 6.66
CA ARG A 391 -2.34 -6.08 7.44
C ARG A 391 -1.21 -6.40 8.41
N ARG A 392 -1.30 -7.51 9.15
CA ARG A 392 -0.22 -7.95 10.04
C ARG A 392 1.06 -8.25 9.27
N ALA A 393 0.96 -8.83 8.08
CA ALA A 393 2.13 -9.02 7.21
C ALA A 393 2.74 -7.68 6.76
N VAL A 394 1.92 -6.65 6.51
CA VAL A 394 2.42 -5.27 6.29
C VAL A 394 3.12 -4.72 7.53
N HIS A 395 2.58 -4.92 8.73
CA HIS A 395 3.23 -4.51 9.98
C HIS A 395 4.57 -5.24 10.20
N ALA A 396 4.65 -6.52 9.85
CA ALA A 396 5.92 -7.24 9.86
C ALA A 396 6.97 -6.62 8.91
N GLU A 397 6.56 -6.11 7.74
CA GLU A 397 7.46 -5.37 6.85
C GLU A 397 7.91 -4.01 7.44
N TYR A 398 7.08 -3.35 8.25
CA TYR A 398 7.51 -2.18 9.02
C TYR A 398 8.60 -2.55 10.02
N ARG A 399 8.43 -3.63 10.78
CA ARG A 399 9.41 -4.05 11.80
C ARG A 399 10.80 -4.26 11.26
N LYS A 400 10.89 -4.78 10.03
CA LYS A 400 12.15 -4.93 9.33
C LYS A 400 12.96 -3.64 9.25
N LEU A 401 12.35 -2.45 9.29
CA LEU A 401 13.06 -1.15 9.31
C LEU A 401 14.03 -1.01 10.50
N TRP A 402 13.75 -1.66 11.64
CA TRP A 402 14.58 -1.58 12.84
C TRP A 402 15.09 -2.95 13.35
N GLU A 403 14.53 -4.05 12.86
CA GLU A 403 15.00 -5.41 13.19
C GLU A 403 16.10 -5.90 12.25
N GLN A 404 16.08 -5.49 10.98
CA GLN A 404 17.16 -5.80 10.03
C GLN A 404 18.19 -4.68 10.02
N SER A 405 19.45 -5.06 9.84
CA SER A 405 20.54 -4.14 9.54
C SER A 405 20.35 -3.46 8.19
N ALA A 406 21.10 -2.38 7.96
CA ALA A 406 21.10 -1.69 6.66
C ALA A 406 21.50 -2.63 5.52
N THR A 407 22.52 -3.47 5.75
CA THR A 407 23.02 -4.46 4.77
C THR A 407 21.97 -5.53 4.46
N GLU A 408 21.37 -6.16 5.47
CA GLU A 408 20.32 -7.18 5.24
C GLU A 408 19.15 -6.62 4.42
N ARG A 409 18.77 -5.35 4.64
CA ARG A 409 17.71 -4.71 3.86
C ARG A 409 18.13 -4.36 2.44
N ALA A 410 19.39 -4.02 2.23
CA ALA A 410 19.93 -3.82 0.89
C ALA A 410 19.95 -5.16 0.12
N ASP A 411 20.38 -6.23 0.78
CA ASP A 411 20.39 -7.59 0.22
C ASP A 411 18.96 -8.09 -0.11
N ASP A 412 17.95 -7.65 0.65
CA ASP A 412 16.52 -7.88 0.39
C ASP A 412 15.90 -6.93 -0.66
N ASP A 413 16.71 -6.08 -1.33
CA ASP A 413 16.28 -5.02 -2.26
C ASP A 413 15.30 -4.00 -1.64
N ARG A 414 15.29 -3.85 -0.32
CA ARG A 414 14.37 -2.98 0.44
C ARG A 414 14.96 -1.63 0.83
N ALA A 415 16.27 -1.47 0.72
CA ALA A 415 16.96 -0.21 1.02
C ALA A 415 18.04 0.10 -0.01
N LEU A 416 18.28 1.39 -0.22
CA LEU A 416 19.52 1.89 -0.82
C LEU A 416 20.37 2.47 0.31
N VAL A 417 21.57 1.92 0.46
CA VAL A 417 22.53 2.25 1.54
C VAL A 417 23.80 2.87 0.97
N ASP A 418 24.69 3.33 1.86
CA ASP A 418 25.98 3.92 1.50
C ASP A 418 25.88 5.14 0.57
N ILE A 419 24.93 6.04 0.91
CA ILE A 419 24.79 7.35 0.26
C ILE A 419 25.62 8.37 1.04
N GLU A 420 26.58 9.01 0.39
CA GLU A 420 27.33 10.13 0.95
C GLU A 420 26.57 11.45 0.71
N PRO A 421 26.21 12.23 1.76
CA PRO A 421 25.49 13.48 1.57
C PRO A 421 26.28 14.50 0.75
N ALA A 422 25.71 14.98 -0.36
CA ALA A 422 26.35 15.91 -1.29
C ALA A 422 25.82 17.35 -1.17
N GLY A 423 24.55 17.53 -0.78
CA GLY A 423 23.99 18.86 -0.60
C GLY A 423 22.50 18.87 -0.26
N ARG A 424 22.01 20.05 0.13
CA ARG A 424 20.58 20.33 0.33
C ARG A 424 20.26 21.74 -0.13
N ARG A 425 19.08 21.92 -0.73
CA ARG A 425 18.61 23.20 -1.26
C ARG A 425 17.12 23.34 -1.01
N GLN A 426 16.71 24.42 -0.38
CA GLN A 426 15.30 24.75 -0.25
C GLN A 426 14.73 25.18 -1.60
N LEU A 427 13.55 24.69 -1.92
CA LEU A 427 12.78 24.97 -3.13
C LEU A 427 11.84 26.17 -2.90
N PRO A 428 11.33 26.81 -3.97
CA PRO A 428 10.46 27.99 -3.85
C PRO A 428 9.16 27.76 -3.09
N ASP A 429 8.68 26.51 -3.04
CA ASP A 429 7.49 26.08 -2.29
C ASP A 429 7.80 25.77 -0.80
N GLY A 430 9.04 26.00 -0.37
CA GLY A 430 9.51 25.78 1.00
C GLY A 430 9.97 24.35 1.29
N SER A 431 9.74 23.40 0.38
CA SER A 431 10.25 22.02 0.49
C SER A 431 11.77 21.96 0.22
N TRP A 432 12.38 20.79 0.37
CA TRP A 432 13.83 20.60 0.24
C TRP A 432 14.19 19.58 -0.82
N GLU A 433 15.12 19.95 -1.68
CA GLU A 433 15.89 19.02 -2.52
C GLU A 433 17.10 18.54 -1.73
N LEU A 434 17.21 17.22 -1.55
CA LEU A 434 18.31 16.54 -0.85
C LEU A 434 19.11 15.71 -1.87
N ARG A 435 20.43 15.82 -1.81
CA ARG A 435 21.36 15.18 -2.74
C ARG A 435 22.38 14.33 -2.01
N GLY A 436 22.72 13.18 -2.59
CA GLY A 436 23.81 12.34 -2.15
C GLY A 436 24.46 11.55 -3.29
N GLU A 437 25.70 11.13 -3.10
CA GLU A 437 26.46 10.30 -4.04
C GLU A 437 26.42 8.84 -3.58
N ARG A 438 26.13 7.92 -4.50
CA ARG A 438 26.12 6.49 -4.20
C ARG A 438 27.54 5.95 -4.17
N THR A 439 27.94 5.38 -3.03
CA THR A 439 29.30 4.82 -2.85
C THR A 439 29.35 3.29 -2.78
N GLY A 440 28.19 2.62 -2.70
CA GLY A 440 28.07 1.17 -2.65
C GLY A 440 27.32 0.55 -3.85
N ASP A 441 27.55 -0.74 -4.07
CA ASP A 441 26.94 -1.50 -5.18
C ASP A 441 25.53 -2.04 -4.89
N ALA A 442 24.97 -1.74 -3.70
CA ALA A 442 23.65 -2.19 -3.26
C ALA A 442 22.53 -1.82 -4.26
N VAL A 443 21.71 -2.82 -4.64
CA VAL A 443 20.57 -2.64 -5.54
C VAL A 443 19.28 -2.53 -4.72
N SER A 444 18.30 -1.78 -5.22
CA SER A 444 17.00 -1.62 -4.56
C SER A 444 15.83 -1.68 -5.53
N LYS A 445 14.65 -2.05 -5.03
CA LYS A 445 13.39 -1.97 -5.80
C LYS A 445 12.85 -0.55 -5.99
N LEU A 446 13.41 0.45 -5.30
CA LEU A 446 13.04 1.86 -5.42
C LEU A 446 13.28 2.40 -6.84
N ARG A 447 12.41 3.29 -7.31
CA ARG A 447 12.45 3.92 -8.64
C ARG A 447 12.25 5.42 -8.57
N GLU A 448 12.62 6.11 -9.63
CA GLU A 448 12.27 7.52 -9.80
C GLU A 448 10.76 7.70 -9.75
N GLY A 449 10.31 8.71 -8.99
CA GLY A 449 8.91 8.98 -8.71
C GLY A 449 8.33 8.26 -7.48
N ASP A 450 8.99 7.23 -6.96
CA ASP A 450 8.57 6.53 -5.73
C ASP A 450 8.67 7.43 -4.51
N VAL A 451 7.85 7.15 -3.51
CA VAL A 451 8.01 7.72 -2.16
C VAL A 451 8.78 6.72 -1.32
N ALA A 452 9.86 7.17 -0.69
CA ALA A 452 10.73 6.39 0.18
C ALA A 452 10.90 7.09 1.52
N LEU A 453 11.30 6.33 2.54
CA LEU A 453 11.72 6.87 3.82
C LEU A 453 13.21 7.22 3.74
N ALA A 454 13.51 8.50 3.57
CA ALA A 454 14.87 9.02 3.60
C ALA A 454 15.33 9.19 5.04
N SER A 455 16.56 8.80 5.36
CA SER A 455 17.10 8.97 6.72
C SER A 455 18.57 9.36 6.75
N ASP A 456 18.99 9.89 7.90
CA ASP A 456 20.38 10.18 8.25
C ASP A 456 21.18 8.95 8.73
N GLY A 457 20.68 7.75 8.44
CA GLY A 457 21.36 6.48 8.65
C GLY A 457 20.47 5.41 9.27
N HIS A 458 19.44 5.81 10.05
CA HIS A 458 18.47 4.88 10.63
C HIS A 458 17.03 5.40 10.52
N PRO A 459 16.08 4.60 10.00
CA PRO A 459 14.72 5.06 9.73
C PRO A 459 13.89 5.40 10.98
N THR A 460 14.14 4.76 12.13
CA THR A 460 13.40 5.00 13.40
C THR A 460 14.20 5.63 14.53
N ARG A 461 15.54 5.55 14.50
CA ARG A 461 16.43 6.02 15.59
C ARG A 461 17.22 7.26 15.19
N GLY A 462 17.19 7.61 13.91
CA GLY A 462 17.77 8.81 13.32
C GLY A 462 16.71 9.85 12.99
N THR A 463 17.08 10.82 12.17
CA THR A 463 16.13 11.71 11.50
C THR A 463 15.68 11.05 10.21
N ALA A 464 14.37 10.89 10.02
CA ALA A 464 13.81 10.33 8.82
C ALA A 464 12.62 11.16 8.32
N GLU A 465 12.46 11.22 7.01
CA GLU A 465 11.37 11.92 6.34
C GLU A 465 10.89 11.13 5.12
N LEU A 466 9.60 11.21 4.83
CA LEU A 466 9.09 10.74 3.55
C LEU A 466 9.62 11.67 2.45
N ALA A 467 10.25 11.07 1.45
CA ALA A 467 10.85 11.80 0.35
C ALA A 467 10.41 11.18 -0.97
N ARG A 468 10.09 12.03 -1.94
CA ARG A 468 9.86 11.60 -3.33
C ARG A 468 11.19 11.54 -4.06
N ILE A 469 11.44 10.40 -4.67
CA ILE A 469 12.65 10.18 -5.46
C ILE A 469 12.53 10.92 -6.78
N GLN A 470 13.52 11.76 -7.07
CA GLN A 470 13.64 12.48 -8.35
C GLN A 470 14.66 11.82 -9.27
N ARG A 471 15.73 11.24 -8.69
CA ARG A 471 16.81 10.56 -9.43
C ARG A 471 17.46 9.46 -8.60
N LEU A 472 17.80 8.33 -9.23
CA LEU A 472 18.49 7.17 -8.61
C LEU A 472 19.63 6.60 -9.48
N ASP A 473 20.55 7.45 -9.91
CA ASP A 473 21.76 7.01 -10.62
C ASP A 473 23.00 7.06 -9.70
N GLU A 474 24.16 7.51 -10.19
CA GLU A 474 25.32 7.80 -9.34
C GLU A 474 25.02 8.92 -8.34
N GLU A 475 24.17 9.89 -8.72
CA GLU A 475 23.62 10.93 -7.86
C GLU A 475 22.18 10.56 -7.45
N VAL A 476 21.94 10.46 -6.15
CA VAL A 476 20.61 10.29 -5.58
C VAL A 476 20.03 11.67 -5.28
N VAL A 477 18.87 11.98 -5.85
CA VAL A 477 18.15 13.23 -5.60
C VAL A 477 16.73 12.91 -5.13
N VAL A 478 16.34 13.48 -3.99
CA VAL A 478 14.99 13.35 -3.44
C VAL A 478 14.43 14.71 -3.02
N THR A 479 13.10 14.85 -3.02
CA THR A 479 12.39 16.01 -2.46
C THR A 479 11.64 15.62 -1.20
N ALA A 480 11.82 16.37 -0.11
CA ALA A 480 11.18 16.14 1.18
C ALA A 480 10.66 17.46 1.78
N ASP A 481 9.70 17.40 2.69
CA ASP A 481 9.15 18.60 3.34
C ASP A 481 10.17 19.27 4.28
N GLU A 482 11.06 18.47 4.89
CA GLU A 482 12.05 18.91 5.87
C GLU A 482 13.48 18.47 5.49
N PRO A 483 14.52 19.23 5.88
CA PRO A 483 15.89 18.91 5.52
C PRO A 483 16.49 17.82 6.42
N LEU A 484 17.20 16.86 5.82
CA LEU A 484 18.05 15.89 6.53
C LEU A 484 19.36 15.61 5.79
N GLN A 485 20.30 14.92 6.42
CA GLN A 485 21.49 14.38 5.73
C GLN A 485 21.11 13.08 5.04
N LEU A 486 21.00 13.08 3.71
CA LEU A 486 20.57 11.88 2.98
C LEU A 486 21.67 10.81 3.00
N ARG A 487 21.48 9.76 3.82
CA ARG A 487 22.43 8.63 3.91
C ARG A 487 21.85 7.29 3.48
N ARG A 488 20.52 7.18 3.52
CA ARG A 488 19.82 5.92 3.28
C ARG A 488 18.40 6.19 2.80
N LEU A 489 17.92 5.38 1.86
CA LEU A 489 16.53 5.33 1.43
C LEU A 489 15.96 3.96 1.73
N ASP A 490 14.82 3.90 2.41
CA ASP A 490 14.08 2.67 2.65
C ASP A 490 12.74 2.68 1.93
N VAL A 491 12.33 1.52 1.43
CA VAL A 491 10.95 1.32 0.99
C VAL A 491 10.03 1.50 2.20
N TYR A 492 9.11 2.46 2.10
CA TYR A 492 8.08 2.69 3.11
C TYR A 492 6.92 1.70 2.91
N PRO A 493 6.61 0.82 3.87
CA PRO A 493 5.46 -0.08 3.75
C PRO A 493 4.14 0.70 3.86
N SER A 494 3.06 0.21 3.24
CA SER A 494 1.78 0.93 3.17
C SER A 494 0.60 -0.01 3.38
N GLU A 495 -0.34 0.42 4.22
CA GLU A 495 -1.62 -0.27 4.50
C GLU A 495 -2.74 0.12 3.52
N LEU A 496 -2.51 1.11 2.66
CA LEU A 496 -3.51 1.65 1.74
C LEU A 496 -4.24 0.58 0.91
N THR A 497 -3.54 -0.50 0.51
CA THR A 497 -4.15 -1.59 -0.25
C THR A 497 -5.16 -2.37 0.60
N VAL A 498 -4.83 -2.71 1.84
CA VAL A 498 -5.73 -3.47 2.73
C VAL A 498 -6.92 -2.62 3.16
N ASP A 499 -6.72 -1.32 3.40
CA ASP A 499 -7.81 -0.39 3.72
C ASP A 499 -8.81 -0.28 2.57
N ARG A 500 -8.31 -0.17 1.33
CA ARG A 500 -9.16 -0.14 0.13
C ARG A 500 -9.89 -1.45 -0.10
N GLN A 501 -9.28 -2.59 0.19
CA GLN A 501 -9.93 -3.91 0.11
C GLN A 501 -11.06 -4.03 1.12
N LEU A 502 -10.86 -3.60 2.37
CA LEU A 502 -11.93 -3.58 3.39
C LEU A 502 -13.09 -2.68 2.98
N ALA A 503 -12.79 -1.48 2.49
CA ALA A 503 -13.83 -0.57 2.01
C ALA A 503 -14.60 -1.14 0.80
N ALA A 504 -13.91 -1.79 -0.13
CA ALA A 504 -14.54 -2.45 -1.27
C ALA A 504 -15.40 -3.64 -0.86
N LEU A 505 -14.93 -4.47 0.08
CA LEU A 505 -15.67 -5.58 0.66
C LEU A 505 -16.94 -5.08 1.38
N HIS A 506 -16.79 -4.06 2.22
CA HIS A 506 -17.90 -3.40 2.89
C HIS A 506 -18.94 -2.87 1.91
N ASP A 507 -18.51 -2.11 0.89
CA ASP A 507 -19.41 -1.54 -0.10
C ASP A 507 -20.10 -2.66 -0.91
N ALA A 508 -19.40 -3.74 -1.28
CA ALA A 508 -19.98 -4.87 -2.01
C ALA A 508 -21.09 -5.58 -1.23
N ILE A 509 -20.86 -5.88 0.05
CA ILE A 509 -21.83 -6.66 0.86
C ILE A 509 -22.98 -5.79 1.34
N LEU A 510 -22.68 -4.60 1.85
CA LEU A 510 -23.68 -3.77 2.53
C LEU A 510 -24.44 -2.86 1.58
N LYS A 511 -23.79 -2.33 0.55
CA LYS A 511 -24.34 -1.36 -0.41
C LYS A 511 -24.54 -1.93 -1.81
N GLY A 512 -23.98 -3.11 -2.10
CA GLY A 512 -24.07 -3.73 -3.41
C GLY A 512 -25.49 -4.12 -3.80
N ASP A 513 -25.73 -4.08 -5.11
CA ASP A 513 -27.00 -4.45 -5.71
C ASP A 513 -27.39 -5.91 -5.38
N PRO A 514 -28.63 -6.18 -4.93
CA PRO A 514 -29.07 -7.52 -4.60
C PRO A 514 -29.05 -8.51 -5.77
N GLU A 515 -29.38 -8.09 -7.00
CA GLU A 515 -29.41 -8.97 -8.17
C GLU A 515 -27.99 -9.41 -8.54
N ARG A 516 -27.05 -8.45 -8.54
CA ARG A 516 -25.62 -8.77 -8.73
C ARG A 516 -25.10 -9.73 -7.65
N LYS A 517 -25.50 -9.53 -6.39
CA LYS A 517 -25.10 -10.45 -5.32
C LYS A 517 -25.70 -11.84 -5.49
N ASP A 518 -26.95 -11.94 -5.92
CA ASP A 518 -27.56 -13.24 -6.19
C ASP A 518 -26.75 -14.04 -7.22
N VAL A 519 -26.18 -13.39 -8.23
CA VAL A 519 -25.25 -14.03 -9.17
C VAL A 519 -23.90 -14.35 -8.50
N LEU A 520 -23.26 -13.38 -7.82
CA LEU A 520 -21.94 -13.60 -7.18
C LEU A 520 -21.92 -14.72 -6.14
N PHE A 521 -23.07 -14.97 -5.50
CA PHE A 521 -23.28 -15.99 -4.45
C PHE A 521 -23.94 -17.28 -4.96
N GLY A 522 -24.11 -17.49 -6.27
CA GLY A 522 -24.62 -18.77 -6.78
C GLY A 522 -26.13 -18.97 -6.66
N ARG A 523 -26.90 -17.92 -6.37
CA ARG A 523 -28.38 -18.00 -6.29
C ARG A 523 -29.04 -17.87 -7.66
N GLN A 524 -28.36 -17.23 -8.61
CA GLN A 524 -28.78 -17.05 -9.99
C GLN A 524 -27.60 -17.28 -10.94
N ASP A 525 -27.92 -17.72 -12.17
CA ASP A 525 -26.94 -17.85 -13.25
C ASP A 525 -26.80 -16.50 -13.99
N PRO A 526 -25.59 -16.13 -14.46
CA PRO A 526 -25.41 -14.92 -15.25
C PRO A 526 -26.17 -15.00 -16.58
N THR A 527 -26.76 -13.88 -16.98
CA THR A 527 -27.62 -13.78 -18.16
C THR A 527 -27.01 -12.93 -19.28
N PHE A 528 -27.46 -13.20 -20.51
CA PHE A 528 -26.98 -12.53 -21.72
C PHE A 528 -28.15 -12.19 -22.65
N SER A 529 -28.22 -10.92 -23.08
CA SER A 529 -29.33 -10.38 -23.86
C SER A 529 -28.93 -9.70 -25.17
N GLY A 530 -29.80 -9.84 -26.17
CA GLY A 530 -29.66 -9.21 -27.48
C GLY A 530 -29.09 -10.13 -28.58
N PRO A 531 -29.14 -9.69 -29.84
CA PRO A 531 -28.65 -10.48 -30.97
C PRO A 531 -27.13 -10.35 -31.12
N GLU A 532 -26.45 -11.47 -31.37
CA GLU A 532 -25.03 -11.49 -31.74
C GLU A 532 -24.76 -10.62 -32.98
N ARG A 533 -23.58 -10.00 -33.00
CA ARG A 533 -23.07 -9.18 -34.09
C ARG A 533 -21.61 -9.52 -34.34
N THR A 534 -21.14 -9.32 -35.55
CA THR A 534 -19.70 -9.43 -35.83
C THR A 534 -19.01 -8.12 -35.47
N TYR A 535 -18.15 -8.16 -34.46
CA TYR A 535 -17.26 -7.09 -34.04
C TYR A 535 -15.83 -7.33 -34.54
N ILE A 536 -15.40 -8.60 -34.62
CA ILE A 536 -14.10 -9.05 -35.12
C ILE A 536 -14.35 -10.14 -36.16
N ASP A 537 -14.04 -9.88 -37.43
CA ASP A 537 -14.41 -10.77 -38.54
C ASP A 537 -13.39 -11.89 -38.83
N ASN A 538 -12.18 -11.77 -38.31
CA ASN A 538 -11.04 -12.63 -38.64
C ASN A 538 -10.64 -13.60 -37.51
N ASN A 539 -11.35 -13.59 -36.38
CA ASN A 539 -11.05 -14.43 -35.23
C ASN A 539 -12.30 -14.72 -34.38
N ASP A 540 -12.90 -15.89 -34.60
CA ASP A 540 -14.15 -16.32 -33.97
C ASP A 540 -14.12 -16.26 -32.43
N ALA A 541 -13.00 -16.63 -31.80
CA ALA A 541 -12.90 -16.61 -30.33
C ALA A 541 -12.88 -15.19 -29.77
N GLN A 542 -12.18 -14.27 -30.45
CA GLN A 542 -12.19 -12.85 -30.07
C GLN A 542 -13.55 -12.22 -30.33
N ASP A 543 -14.20 -12.55 -31.46
CA ASP A 543 -15.56 -12.08 -31.77
C ASP A 543 -16.58 -12.56 -30.72
N ALA A 544 -16.51 -13.84 -30.37
CA ALA A 544 -17.35 -14.43 -29.33
C ALA A 544 -17.11 -13.77 -27.97
N ALA A 545 -15.86 -13.43 -27.63
CA ALA A 545 -15.54 -12.71 -26.39
C ALA A 545 -16.14 -11.29 -26.37
N VAL A 546 -16.04 -10.55 -27.48
CA VAL A 546 -16.66 -9.22 -27.58
C VAL A 546 -18.18 -9.32 -27.48
N ASN A 547 -18.80 -10.25 -28.21
CA ASN A 547 -20.24 -10.52 -28.10
C ASN A 547 -20.63 -10.83 -26.66
N ARG A 548 -19.90 -11.74 -26.01
CA ARG A 548 -20.18 -12.15 -24.64
C ARG A 548 -20.16 -10.95 -23.69
N ALA A 549 -19.14 -10.10 -23.79
CA ALA A 549 -18.98 -8.91 -22.97
C ALA A 549 -20.07 -7.86 -23.23
N VAL A 550 -20.42 -7.61 -24.50
CA VAL A 550 -21.42 -6.61 -24.89
C VAL A 550 -22.85 -7.02 -24.52
N HIS A 551 -23.11 -8.32 -24.52
CA HIS A 551 -24.43 -8.89 -24.27
C HIS A 551 -24.63 -9.37 -22.83
N ALA A 552 -23.62 -9.31 -21.97
CA ALA A 552 -23.78 -9.65 -20.56
C ALA A 552 -24.72 -8.67 -19.85
N ASP A 553 -25.69 -9.20 -19.13
CA ASP A 553 -26.55 -8.42 -18.23
C ASP A 553 -25.89 -8.30 -16.84
N ASP A 554 -25.16 -9.33 -16.40
CA ASP A 554 -24.52 -9.40 -15.08
C ASP A 554 -22.98 -9.28 -15.16
N PHE A 555 -22.33 -10.27 -15.78
CA PHE A 555 -20.89 -10.24 -16.05
C PHE A 555 -20.48 -11.13 -17.23
N ALA A 556 -19.27 -10.89 -17.74
CA ALA A 556 -18.60 -11.76 -18.71
C ALA A 556 -17.13 -11.96 -18.36
N LEU A 557 -16.57 -13.09 -18.77
CA LEU A 557 -15.16 -13.40 -18.58
C LEU A 557 -14.46 -13.60 -19.92
N VAL A 558 -13.30 -12.98 -20.09
CA VAL A 558 -12.43 -13.19 -21.24
C VAL A 558 -11.14 -13.84 -20.75
N HIS A 559 -11.00 -15.14 -21.02
CA HIS A 559 -9.80 -15.89 -20.72
C HIS A 559 -8.80 -15.76 -21.86
N GLY A 560 -7.77 -14.97 -21.65
CA GLY A 560 -6.79 -14.68 -22.68
C GLY A 560 -5.39 -15.19 -22.34
N PRO A 561 -5.04 -16.40 -22.78
CA PRO A 561 -3.67 -16.91 -22.72
C PRO A 561 -2.63 -15.98 -23.38
N PRO A 562 -1.33 -16.19 -23.11
CA PRO A 562 -0.25 -15.40 -23.70
C PRO A 562 -0.29 -15.33 -25.23
N GLY A 563 -0.18 -14.11 -25.77
CA GLY A 563 -0.10 -13.86 -27.21
C GLY A 563 -1.43 -13.94 -27.95
N THR A 564 -2.56 -14.12 -27.27
CA THR A 564 -3.89 -14.28 -27.90
C THR A 564 -4.58 -12.97 -28.31
N GLY A 565 -3.91 -11.84 -28.08
CA GLY A 565 -4.46 -10.52 -28.40
C GLY A 565 -5.46 -10.00 -27.36
N LYS A 566 -5.33 -10.39 -26.07
CA LYS A 566 -6.12 -9.85 -24.94
C LYS A 566 -6.42 -8.36 -25.05
N THR A 567 -5.37 -7.54 -25.14
CA THR A 567 -5.49 -6.08 -25.16
C THR A 567 -6.22 -5.58 -26.40
N TYR A 568 -6.05 -6.25 -27.56
CA TYR A 568 -6.80 -5.94 -28.78
C TYR A 568 -8.29 -6.25 -28.61
N THR A 569 -8.63 -7.42 -28.07
CA THR A 569 -10.01 -7.83 -27.77
C THR A 569 -10.65 -6.91 -26.74
N LEU A 570 -9.92 -6.55 -25.67
CA LEU A 570 -10.37 -5.60 -24.67
C LEU A 570 -10.72 -4.24 -25.29
N ALA A 571 -9.83 -3.68 -26.12
CA ALA A 571 -10.10 -2.41 -26.79
C ALA A 571 -11.31 -2.50 -27.73
N ALA A 572 -11.49 -3.62 -28.44
CA ALA A 572 -12.67 -3.86 -29.27
C ALA A 572 -13.95 -3.97 -28.43
N THR A 573 -13.89 -4.63 -27.26
CA THR A 573 -14.98 -4.67 -26.29
C THR A 573 -15.35 -3.27 -25.81
N VAL A 574 -14.39 -2.49 -25.33
CA VAL A 574 -14.64 -1.12 -24.85
C VAL A 574 -15.26 -0.26 -25.94
N ARG A 575 -14.76 -0.33 -27.18
CA ARG A 575 -15.35 0.39 -28.32
C ARG A 575 -16.80 -0.03 -28.60
N ALA A 576 -17.09 -1.33 -28.58
CA ALA A 576 -18.43 -1.84 -28.81
C ALA A 576 -19.43 -1.40 -27.73
N LEU A 577 -18.99 -1.28 -26.47
CA LEU A 577 -19.78 -0.74 -25.36
C LEU A 577 -20.04 0.77 -25.55
N VAL A 578 -18.99 1.53 -25.87
CA VAL A 578 -19.09 2.98 -26.14
C VAL A 578 -20.00 3.27 -27.34
N ASP A 579 -19.94 2.48 -28.41
CA ASP A 579 -20.82 2.59 -29.58
C ASP A 579 -22.30 2.36 -29.24
N ARG A 580 -22.59 1.71 -28.10
CA ARG A 580 -23.95 1.55 -27.53
C ARG A 580 -24.37 2.71 -26.63
N GLY A 581 -23.47 3.68 -26.42
CA GLY A 581 -23.68 4.81 -25.52
C GLY A 581 -23.37 4.51 -24.05
N GLU A 582 -22.73 3.38 -23.76
CA GLU A 582 -22.37 2.99 -22.38
C GLU A 582 -21.12 3.74 -21.93
N ARG A 583 -21.11 4.17 -20.67
CA ARG A 583 -19.98 4.74 -19.97
C ARG A 583 -19.17 3.62 -19.32
N VAL A 584 -17.89 3.57 -19.65
CA VAL A 584 -17.01 2.45 -19.31
C VAL A 584 -15.94 2.88 -18.31
N LEU A 585 -15.84 2.14 -17.20
CA LEU A 585 -14.67 2.16 -16.33
C LEU A 585 -13.67 1.12 -16.83
N LEU A 586 -12.54 1.56 -17.37
CA LEU A 586 -11.45 0.67 -17.75
C LEU A 586 -10.43 0.58 -16.62
N SER A 587 -10.31 -0.60 -16.00
CA SER A 587 -9.43 -0.82 -14.85
C SER A 587 -8.39 -1.90 -15.12
N ALA A 588 -7.27 -1.85 -14.42
CA ALA A 588 -6.30 -2.94 -14.38
C ALA A 588 -5.48 -2.93 -13.08
N PHE A 589 -4.76 -4.02 -12.80
CA PHE A 589 -3.92 -4.13 -11.60
C PHE A 589 -2.78 -3.09 -11.56
N THR A 590 -2.10 -2.87 -12.69
CA THR A 590 -0.91 -2.00 -12.77
C THR A 590 -1.14 -0.80 -13.68
N ASN A 591 -0.41 0.29 -13.44
CA ASN A 591 -0.45 1.46 -14.33
C ASN A 591 -0.11 1.09 -15.77
N ARG A 592 0.92 0.24 -15.97
CA ARG A 592 1.34 -0.21 -17.30
C ARG A 592 0.23 -0.96 -18.05
N ALA A 593 -0.55 -1.79 -17.37
CA ALA A 593 -1.67 -2.49 -17.98
C ALA A 593 -2.78 -1.52 -18.43
N VAL A 594 -3.12 -0.53 -17.59
CA VAL A 594 -4.08 0.53 -17.97
C VAL A 594 -3.59 1.30 -19.19
N ASP A 595 -2.34 1.72 -19.18
CA ASP A 595 -1.76 2.54 -20.25
C ASP A 595 -1.63 1.73 -21.56
N ASN A 596 -1.37 0.43 -21.48
CA ASN A 596 -1.40 -0.48 -22.64
C ASN A 596 -2.81 -0.63 -23.22
N ALA A 597 -3.83 -0.73 -22.37
CA ALA A 597 -5.23 -0.80 -22.82
C ALA A 597 -5.66 0.51 -23.50
N LEU A 598 -5.25 1.66 -22.97
CA LEU A 598 -5.46 2.97 -23.61
C LEU A 598 -4.72 3.11 -24.94
N ALA A 599 -3.48 2.63 -25.04
CA ALA A 599 -2.75 2.61 -26.30
C ALA A 599 -3.48 1.78 -27.37
N ALA A 600 -3.99 0.60 -26.99
CA ALA A 600 -4.78 -0.24 -27.90
C ALA A 600 -6.09 0.43 -28.35
N LEU A 601 -6.73 1.24 -27.49
CA LEU A 601 -7.88 2.06 -27.87
C LEU A 601 -7.50 3.11 -28.92
N ARG A 602 -6.37 3.81 -28.73
CA ARG A 602 -5.86 4.78 -29.72
C ARG A 602 -5.53 4.12 -31.05
N GLU A 603 -4.89 2.95 -31.03
CA GLU A 603 -4.59 2.17 -32.24
C GLU A 603 -5.86 1.78 -33.01
N GLN A 604 -6.97 1.58 -32.30
CA GLN A 604 -8.29 1.34 -32.88
C GLN A 604 -9.10 2.62 -33.19
N GLY A 605 -8.48 3.80 -33.07
CA GLY A 605 -9.06 5.09 -33.44
C GLY A 605 -9.98 5.71 -32.39
N PHE A 606 -9.88 5.31 -31.13
CA PHE A 606 -10.63 5.90 -30.01
C PHE A 606 -9.70 6.71 -29.10
N GLU A 607 -9.96 8.01 -28.97
CA GLU A 607 -9.13 8.94 -28.18
C GLU A 607 -9.90 9.65 -27.06
N ASP A 608 -11.23 9.50 -26.99
CA ASP A 608 -12.06 10.17 -25.99
C ASP A 608 -12.10 9.43 -24.66
N PHE A 609 -10.98 9.48 -23.95
CA PHE A 609 -10.83 8.88 -22.63
C PHE A 609 -10.06 9.79 -21.67
N VAL A 610 -10.20 9.50 -20.38
CA VAL A 610 -9.45 10.17 -19.31
C VAL A 610 -8.77 9.15 -18.41
N ARG A 611 -7.52 9.43 -18.03
CA ARG A 611 -6.65 8.53 -17.26
C ARG A 611 -6.44 9.08 -15.85
N VAL A 612 -7.05 8.45 -14.84
CA VAL A 612 -6.88 8.82 -13.42
C VAL A 612 -5.62 8.15 -12.87
N GLY A 613 -4.60 8.93 -12.53
CA GLY A 613 -3.33 8.45 -11.99
C GLY A 613 -2.35 9.57 -11.64
N THR A 614 -1.25 9.22 -10.97
CA THR A 614 -0.19 10.20 -10.62
C THR A 614 0.70 10.50 -11.83
N GLN A 615 1.43 11.63 -11.79
CA GLN A 615 2.41 11.98 -12.84
C GLN A 615 3.45 10.89 -13.07
N SER A 616 4.02 10.35 -12.00
CA SER A 616 5.02 9.28 -12.07
C SER A 616 4.43 7.91 -12.42
N GLY A 617 3.13 7.73 -12.18
CA GLY A 617 2.45 6.46 -12.42
C GLY A 617 2.05 6.27 -13.88
N VAL A 618 1.70 7.34 -14.59
CA VAL A 618 1.23 7.30 -15.98
C VAL A 618 2.41 7.34 -16.96
N ARG A 619 2.37 6.52 -18.02
CA ARG A 619 3.39 6.50 -19.07
C ARG A 619 3.49 7.84 -19.80
N GLU A 620 4.70 8.22 -20.24
CA GLU A 620 4.99 9.55 -20.83
C GLU A 620 4.09 9.88 -22.04
N ASP A 621 3.87 8.91 -22.93
CA ASP A 621 3.00 9.02 -24.10
C ASP A 621 1.49 9.00 -23.80
N MET A 622 1.11 8.83 -22.53
CA MET A 622 -0.27 8.86 -22.04
C MET A 622 -0.54 10.05 -21.09
N GLN A 623 0.45 10.91 -20.86
CA GLN A 623 0.30 12.09 -19.98
C GLN A 623 -0.75 13.07 -20.49
N ASP A 624 -0.96 13.13 -21.81
CA ASP A 624 -1.97 13.98 -22.44
C ASP A 624 -3.41 13.55 -22.10
N ALA A 625 -3.62 12.28 -21.74
CA ALA A 625 -4.91 11.77 -21.29
C ALA A 625 -5.09 11.83 -19.77
N ARG A 626 -4.04 12.16 -19.00
CA ARG A 626 -4.08 12.17 -17.54
C ARG A 626 -5.10 13.20 -17.04
N LEU A 627 -5.90 12.81 -16.04
CA LEU A 627 -6.79 13.73 -15.35
C LEU A 627 -5.96 14.74 -14.54
N GLU A 628 -6.04 16.01 -14.91
CA GLU A 628 -5.60 17.10 -14.05
C GLU A 628 -6.62 17.27 -12.91
N THR A 629 -6.16 17.12 -11.67
CA THR A 629 -7.01 17.28 -10.48
C THR A 629 -6.96 18.70 -9.91
N ALA A 630 -5.91 19.44 -10.25
CA ALA A 630 -5.69 20.82 -9.86
C ALA A 630 -6.18 21.76 -10.97
N GLY A 631 -6.77 22.88 -10.59
CA GLY A 631 -7.24 23.90 -11.52
C GLY A 631 -8.65 24.38 -11.22
N ASP A 632 -9.31 24.87 -12.27
CA ASP A 632 -10.71 25.31 -12.20
C ASP A 632 -11.65 24.12 -11.93
N PRO A 633 -12.44 24.14 -10.84
CA PRO A 633 -13.27 23.00 -10.45
C PRO A 633 -14.28 22.55 -11.51
N GLU A 634 -14.90 23.48 -12.25
CA GLU A 634 -15.87 23.13 -13.29
C GLU A 634 -15.16 22.41 -14.45
N ALA A 635 -13.99 22.90 -14.87
CA ALA A 635 -13.21 22.28 -15.93
C ALA A 635 -12.73 20.86 -15.58
N VAL A 636 -12.16 20.66 -14.38
CA VAL A 636 -11.61 19.35 -13.99
C VAL A 636 -12.71 18.31 -13.72
N THR A 637 -13.84 18.72 -13.16
CA THR A 637 -14.98 17.82 -12.94
C THR A 637 -15.73 17.49 -14.21
N GLY A 638 -15.94 18.49 -15.09
CA GLY A 638 -16.53 18.28 -16.41
C GLY A 638 -15.73 17.26 -17.22
N ARG A 639 -14.39 17.35 -17.19
CA ARG A 639 -13.54 16.35 -17.87
C ARG A 639 -13.75 14.93 -17.34
N LEU A 640 -13.92 14.74 -16.03
CA LEU A 640 -14.19 13.42 -15.45
C LEU A 640 -15.62 12.94 -15.76
N GLY A 641 -16.62 13.82 -15.60
CA GLY A 641 -18.04 13.50 -15.73
C GLY A 641 -18.50 13.24 -17.17
N ASP A 642 -18.00 14.03 -18.12
CA ASP A 642 -18.50 14.02 -19.51
C ASP A 642 -17.83 12.94 -20.39
N THR A 643 -16.71 12.36 -19.93
CA THR A 643 -15.95 11.39 -20.73
C THR A 643 -16.58 10.00 -20.67
N GLN A 644 -16.72 9.35 -21.83
CA GLN A 644 -17.31 8.01 -21.94
C GLN A 644 -16.43 6.90 -21.36
N VAL A 645 -15.10 7.03 -21.46
CA VAL A 645 -14.15 6.04 -20.91
C VAL A 645 -13.26 6.68 -19.86
N VAL A 646 -13.40 6.20 -18.62
CA VAL A 646 -12.52 6.59 -17.51
C VAL A 646 -11.61 5.41 -17.21
N ALA A 647 -10.30 5.63 -17.27
CA ALA A 647 -9.29 4.60 -17.08
C ALA A 647 -8.47 4.82 -15.82
N ALA A 648 -8.29 3.79 -15.00
CA ALA A 648 -7.59 3.89 -13.72
C ALA A 648 -7.02 2.54 -13.26
N THR A 649 -6.10 2.53 -12.30
CA THR A 649 -5.76 1.27 -11.64
C THR A 649 -6.87 0.87 -10.68
N THR A 650 -7.05 -0.43 -10.44
CA THR A 650 -8.09 -0.93 -9.54
C THR A 650 -7.97 -0.34 -8.13
N ALA A 651 -6.73 -0.13 -7.66
CA ALA A 651 -6.49 0.56 -6.39
C ALA A 651 -6.99 2.01 -6.40
N SER A 652 -6.86 2.72 -7.52
CA SER A 652 -7.34 4.11 -7.67
C SER A 652 -8.87 4.19 -7.69
N CYS A 653 -9.58 3.13 -8.10
CA CYS A 653 -11.05 3.05 -8.04
C CYS A 653 -11.62 3.17 -6.62
N GLY A 654 -10.81 2.88 -5.59
CA GLY A 654 -11.15 3.13 -4.19
C GLY A 654 -10.97 4.59 -3.74
N GLY A 655 -10.44 5.48 -4.58
CA GLY A 655 -10.25 6.90 -4.27
C GLY A 655 -11.53 7.74 -4.37
N ARG A 656 -11.52 8.93 -3.73
CA ARG A 656 -12.68 9.85 -3.70
C ARG A 656 -13.25 10.16 -5.09
N ALA A 657 -12.37 10.48 -6.04
CA ALA A 657 -12.76 10.82 -7.40
C ALA A 657 -13.62 9.71 -8.04
N LEU A 658 -13.15 8.46 -8.08
CA LEU A 658 -13.87 7.37 -8.75
C LEU A 658 -15.05 6.83 -7.93
N ARG A 659 -15.02 6.93 -6.60
CA ARG A 659 -16.19 6.59 -5.76
C ARG A 659 -17.36 7.56 -5.93
N SER A 660 -17.13 8.76 -6.45
CA SER A 660 -18.19 9.72 -6.79
C SER A 660 -18.81 9.49 -8.17
N GLN A 661 -18.33 8.50 -8.93
CA GLN A 661 -18.72 8.24 -10.31
C GLN A 661 -19.46 6.89 -10.41
N GLU A 662 -20.41 6.84 -11.33
CA GLU A 662 -21.13 5.62 -11.72
C GLU A 662 -20.88 5.31 -13.19
N PHE A 663 -20.84 4.03 -13.53
CA PHE A 663 -20.54 3.51 -14.87
C PHE A 663 -21.55 2.45 -15.25
N ASP A 664 -21.85 2.31 -16.54
CA ASP A 664 -22.69 1.21 -17.00
C ASP A 664 -21.90 -0.11 -16.91
N VAL A 665 -20.60 -0.08 -17.26
CA VAL A 665 -19.75 -1.29 -17.31
C VAL A 665 -18.35 -1.03 -16.78
N ALA A 666 -17.86 -1.92 -15.91
CA ALA A 666 -16.45 -2.00 -15.54
C ALA A 666 -15.74 -3.09 -16.36
N VAL A 667 -14.71 -2.73 -17.13
CA VAL A 667 -13.84 -3.67 -17.85
C VAL A 667 -12.51 -3.73 -17.12
N VAL A 668 -12.19 -4.88 -16.51
CA VAL A 668 -11.01 -5.05 -15.64
C VAL A 668 -10.01 -5.99 -16.30
N ASP A 669 -8.85 -5.48 -16.73
CA ASP A 669 -7.74 -6.25 -17.27
C ASP A 669 -6.84 -6.83 -16.18
N GLU A 670 -6.13 -7.90 -16.52
CA GLU A 670 -5.28 -8.70 -15.62
C GLU A 670 -6.03 -9.11 -14.34
N ALA A 671 -7.32 -9.43 -14.46
CA ALA A 671 -8.19 -9.76 -13.32
C ALA A 671 -7.73 -11.01 -12.53
N GLY A 672 -6.98 -11.90 -13.16
CA GLY A 672 -6.35 -13.06 -12.50
C GLY A 672 -5.29 -12.69 -11.46
N GLN A 673 -4.79 -11.44 -11.47
CA GLN A 673 -3.76 -10.94 -10.53
C GLN A 673 -4.33 -10.08 -9.41
N LEU A 674 -5.63 -9.80 -9.45
CA LEU A 674 -6.31 -9.05 -8.42
C LEU A 674 -6.87 -10.02 -7.38
N THR A 675 -6.66 -9.72 -6.10
CA THR A 675 -7.44 -10.37 -5.05
C THR A 675 -8.92 -10.11 -5.28
N GLU A 676 -9.79 -11.00 -4.82
CA GLU A 676 -11.23 -10.81 -4.96
C GLU A 676 -11.71 -9.47 -4.35
N PRO A 677 -11.36 -9.10 -3.10
CA PRO A 677 -11.67 -7.79 -2.55
C PRO A 677 -11.05 -6.62 -3.32
N GLY A 678 -9.87 -6.83 -3.91
CA GLY A 678 -9.23 -5.84 -4.79
C GLY A 678 -10.09 -5.55 -6.02
N THR A 679 -10.59 -6.60 -6.68
CA THR A 679 -11.44 -6.49 -7.88
C THR A 679 -12.75 -5.74 -7.58
N LEU A 680 -13.33 -5.95 -6.40
CA LEU A 680 -14.55 -5.27 -5.95
C LEU A 680 -14.40 -3.73 -5.92
N ALA A 681 -13.19 -3.19 -5.78
CA ALA A 681 -12.98 -1.75 -5.78
C ALA A 681 -13.40 -1.08 -7.11
N ALA A 682 -13.23 -1.78 -8.23
CA ALA A 682 -13.67 -1.34 -9.55
C ALA A 682 -15.10 -1.80 -9.86
N VAL A 683 -15.43 -3.07 -9.62
CA VAL A 683 -16.75 -3.65 -9.95
C VAL A 683 -17.89 -2.94 -9.23
N ASN A 684 -17.68 -2.49 -7.99
CA ASN A 684 -18.70 -1.75 -7.24
C ASN A 684 -19.03 -0.36 -7.82
N ARG A 685 -18.34 0.11 -8.87
CA ARG A 685 -18.60 1.39 -9.55
C ARG A 685 -19.46 1.25 -10.79
N ALA A 686 -19.77 0.03 -11.21
CA ALA A 686 -20.56 -0.22 -12.40
C ALA A 686 -21.78 -1.08 -12.12
N ASP A 687 -22.76 -1.05 -13.01
CA ASP A 687 -23.94 -1.93 -12.95
C ASP A 687 -23.54 -3.39 -13.22
N ARG A 688 -22.76 -3.59 -14.28
CA ARG A 688 -22.21 -4.89 -14.71
C ARG A 688 -20.71 -4.83 -14.98
N PHE A 689 -20.07 -5.99 -15.17
CA PHE A 689 -18.61 -6.02 -15.34
C PHE A 689 -18.09 -7.10 -16.30
N VAL A 690 -16.92 -6.83 -16.88
CA VAL A 690 -16.19 -7.74 -17.75
C VAL A 690 -14.81 -7.94 -17.15
N LEU A 691 -14.46 -9.17 -16.78
CA LEU A 691 -13.12 -9.48 -16.29
C LEU A 691 -12.31 -10.11 -17.41
N VAL A 692 -11.15 -9.53 -17.70
CA VAL A 692 -10.19 -10.02 -18.69
C VAL A 692 -8.96 -10.49 -17.95
N GLY A 693 -8.52 -11.72 -18.19
CA GLY A 693 -7.44 -12.28 -17.39
C GLY A 693 -7.00 -13.67 -17.84
N ASP A 694 -6.11 -14.24 -17.05
CA ASP A 694 -5.64 -15.62 -17.20
C ASP A 694 -5.22 -16.17 -15.84
N HIS A 695 -6.05 -17.05 -15.26
CA HIS A 695 -5.78 -17.70 -13.96
C HIS A 695 -4.66 -18.75 -14.04
N GLN A 696 -4.18 -19.09 -15.25
CA GLN A 696 -3.03 -19.96 -15.49
C GLN A 696 -1.70 -19.17 -15.57
N GLN A 697 -1.73 -17.84 -15.41
CA GLN A 697 -0.56 -16.98 -15.21
C GLN A 697 -0.46 -16.57 -13.72
N LEU A 698 0.34 -15.54 -13.39
CA LEU A 698 0.59 -15.19 -11.99
C LEU A 698 -0.71 -14.94 -11.21
N PRO A 699 -0.86 -15.53 -10.00
CA PRO A 699 -1.96 -15.21 -9.09
C PRO A 699 -1.78 -13.84 -8.44
N PRO A 700 -2.76 -13.38 -7.64
CA PRO A 700 -2.58 -12.24 -6.76
C PRO A 700 -1.39 -12.42 -5.81
N VAL A 701 -0.59 -11.36 -5.69
CA VAL A 701 0.55 -11.34 -4.75
C VAL A 701 0.05 -11.06 -3.35
N VAL A 702 0.05 -12.08 -2.50
CA VAL A 702 -0.32 -12.01 -1.08
C VAL A 702 0.86 -12.42 -0.21
N ARG A 703 0.98 -11.82 0.98
CA ARG A 703 2.06 -12.15 1.93
C ARG A 703 1.64 -13.21 2.94
N SER A 704 0.34 -13.30 3.22
CA SER A 704 -0.24 -14.34 4.07
C SER A 704 -0.90 -15.43 3.24
N ASP A 705 -0.64 -16.69 3.59
CA ASP A 705 -1.29 -17.86 2.99
C ASP A 705 -2.77 -17.92 3.41
N THR A 706 -3.63 -17.33 2.57
CA THR A 706 -5.05 -17.08 2.82
C THR A 706 -5.85 -17.16 1.53
N ASP A 707 -7.18 -17.11 1.65
CA ASP A 707 -8.13 -17.07 0.53
C ASP A 707 -7.98 -15.84 -0.40
N LEU A 708 -7.12 -14.87 -0.07
CA LEU A 708 -6.80 -13.75 -0.97
C LEU A 708 -6.00 -14.18 -2.21
N SER A 709 -5.41 -15.38 -2.19
CA SER A 709 -4.65 -15.96 -3.31
C SER A 709 -5.52 -16.39 -4.50
N THR A 710 -6.83 -16.57 -4.30
CA THR A 710 -7.78 -16.85 -5.38
C THR A 710 -8.40 -15.55 -5.86
N SER A 711 -8.29 -15.27 -7.17
CA SER A 711 -8.89 -14.08 -7.77
C SER A 711 -10.40 -14.24 -7.99
N LEU A 712 -11.13 -13.12 -8.09
CA LEU A 712 -12.54 -13.18 -8.48
C LEU A 712 -12.71 -13.79 -9.89
N PHE A 713 -11.74 -13.56 -10.78
CA PHE A 713 -11.74 -14.15 -12.12
C PHE A 713 -11.65 -15.68 -12.08
N GLU A 714 -10.73 -16.22 -11.27
CA GLU A 714 -10.52 -17.66 -11.09
C GLU A 714 -11.77 -18.33 -10.51
N ARG A 715 -12.34 -17.76 -9.44
CA ARG A 715 -13.57 -18.28 -8.87
C ARG A 715 -14.73 -18.30 -9.88
N LEU A 716 -14.98 -17.16 -10.55
CA LEU A 716 -16.12 -17.06 -11.46
C LEU A 716 -15.95 -17.90 -12.74
N ILE A 717 -14.73 -18.11 -13.24
CA ILE A 717 -14.53 -18.94 -14.44
C ILE A 717 -14.68 -20.43 -14.14
N GLU A 718 -14.40 -20.84 -12.90
CA GLU A 718 -14.66 -22.21 -12.40
C GLU A 718 -16.15 -22.44 -12.11
N ASP A 719 -16.81 -21.47 -11.48
CA ASP A 719 -18.23 -21.54 -11.13
C ASP A 719 -19.14 -21.44 -12.38
N TYR A 720 -18.78 -20.56 -13.33
CA TYR A 720 -19.57 -20.22 -14.52
C TYR A 720 -18.74 -20.27 -15.81
N PRO A 721 -18.25 -21.45 -16.21
CA PRO A 721 -17.41 -21.61 -17.40
C PRO A 721 -18.13 -21.14 -18.68
N GLU A 722 -19.45 -21.22 -18.73
CA GLU A 722 -20.25 -20.73 -19.85
C GLU A 722 -20.25 -19.21 -19.98
N ALA A 723 -20.01 -18.45 -18.90
CA ALA A 723 -19.85 -16.99 -18.96
C ALA A 723 -18.47 -16.57 -19.50
N GLY A 724 -17.54 -17.52 -19.61
CA GLY A 724 -16.19 -17.32 -20.11
C GLY A 724 -16.01 -17.65 -21.59
N VAL A 725 -15.09 -16.92 -22.23
CA VAL A 725 -14.59 -17.24 -23.58
C VAL A 725 -13.07 -17.36 -23.54
N LEU A 726 -12.56 -18.53 -23.92
CA LEU A 726 -11.13 -18.78 -24.10
C LEU A 726 -10.68 -18.28 -25.48
N LEU A 727 -9.70 -17.37 -25.50
CA LEU A 727 -9.01 -16.99 -26.72
C LEU A 727 -7.98 -18.08 -27.08
N ASP A 728 -8.28 -18.89 -28.09
CA ASP A 728 -7.49 -20.09 -28.43
C ASP A 728 -6.38 -19.85 -29.48
N ARG A 729 -6.41 -18.72 -30.20
CA ARG A 729 -5.44 -18.35 -31.24
C ARG A 729 -4.40 -17.35 -30.76
N GLN A 730 -3.13 -17.74 -30.74
CA GLN A 730 -2.00 -16.90 -30.34
C GLN A 730 -1.13 -16.45 -31.52
N TYR A 731 -0.59 -15.24 -31.44
CA TYR A 731 0.15 -14.53 -32.48
C TYR A 731 1.63 -14.30 -32.12
N ARG A 732 2.14 -14.93 -31.06
CA ARG A 732 3.46 -14.69 -30.47
C ARG A 732 4.45 -15.82 -30.70
N MET A 733 4.14 -17.03 -30.23
CA MET A 733 5.09 -18.14 -30.07
C MET A 733 5.11 -19.03 -31.31
N CYS A 734 6.29 -19.52 -31.71
CA CYS A 734 6.40 -20.60 -32.67
C CYS A 734 5.76 -21.88 -32.10
N GLN A 735 5.45 -22.85 -32.96
CA GLN A 735 4.80 -24.08 -32.51
C GLN A 735 5.67 -24.87 -31.51
N ARG A 736 7.00 -24.87 -31.67
CA ARG A 736 7.92 -25.61 -30.79
C ARG A 736 7.90 -25.06 -29.36
N VAL A 737 7.99 -23.72 -29.21
CA VAL A 737 7.92 -23.02 -27.92
C VAL A 737 6.53 -23.13 -27.29
N GLN A 738 5.49 -22.90 -28.09
CA GLN A 738 4.11 -22.88 -27.62
C GLN A 738 3.61 -24.22 -27.05
N TYR A 739 4.15 -25.33 -27.57
CA TYR A 739 3.64 -26.69 -27.32
C TYR A 739 3.50 -27.03 -25.84
N PHE A 740 4.54 -26.77 -25.04
CA PHE A 740 4.56 -27.17 -23.62
C PHE A 740 3.49 -26.42 -22.83
N SER A 741 3.49 -25.09 -22.90
CA SER A 741 2.49 -24.26 -22.24
C SER A 741 1.07 -24.65 -22.65
N SER A 742 0.85 -24.92 -23.95
CA SER A 742 -0.43 -25.41 -24.45
C SER A 742 -0.94 -26.63 -23.69
N ARG A 743 -0.05 -27.61 -23.52
CA ARG A 743 -0.40 -28.96 -23.08
C ARG A 743 -0.57 -28.99 -21.57
N GLU A 744 0.31 -28.32 -20.85
CA GLU A 744 0.34 -28.37 -19.38
C GLU A 744 -0.66 -27.40 -18.74
N PHE A 745 -0.92 -26.23 -19.34
CA PHE A 745 -1.73 -25.17 -18.71
C PHE A 745 -3.08 -24.90 -19.41
N TYR A 746 -3.26 -25.36 -20.66
CA TYR A 746 -4.42 -24.98 -21.47
C TYR A 746 -5.04 -26.18 -22.22
N ASP A 747 -4.88 -27.41 -21.74
CA ASP A 747 -5.48 -28.65 -22.30
C ASP A 747 -5.25 -28.86 -23.81
N GLY A 748 -4.17 -28.30 -24.36
CA GLY A 748 -3.89 -28.31 -25.78
C GLY A 748 -4.78 -27.39 -26.62
N ALA A 749 -5.57 -26.49 -26.02
CA ALA A 749 -6.46 -25.57 -26.72
C ALA A 749 -5.71 -24.40 -27.38
N LEU A 750 -4.63 -23.91 -26.76
CA LEU A 750 -3.82 -22.82 -27.31
C LEU A 750 -3.15 -23.24 -28.62
N ARG A 751 -3.29 -22.47 -29.71
CA ARG A 751 -2.72 -22.78 -31.03
C ARG A 751 -2.17 -21.53 -31.71
N PRO A 752 -1.09 -21.64 -32.52
CA PRO A 752 -0.70 -20.55 -33.41
C PRO A 752 -1.86 -20.12 -34.30
N ALA A 753 -2.08 -18.82 -34.42
CA ALA A 753 -3.18 -18.24 -35.18
C ALA A 753 -3.03 -18.48 -36.69
N THR A 754 -1.79 -18.53 -37.18
CA THR A 754 -1.49 -18.74 -38.60
C THR A 754 -0.32 -19.71 -38.79
N PRO A 755 -0.19 -20.34 -39.98
CA PRO A 755 0.99 -21.14 -40.32
C PRO A 755 2.31 -20.35 -40.25
N ALA A 756 2.27 -19.05 -40.53
CA ALA A 756 3.45 -18.18 -40.43
C ALA A 756 3.93 -18.05 -38.98
N VAL A 757 3.01 -17.82 -38.04
CA VAL A 757 3.35 -17.81 -36.60
C VAL A 757 3.83 -19.19 -36.15
N ALA A 758 3.20 -20.27 -36.62
CA ALA A 758 3.60 -21.64 -36.24
C ALA A 758 5.04 -21.98 -36.65
N SER A 759 5.46 -21.52 -37.83
CA SER A 759 6.74 -21.86 -38.46
C SER A 759 7.84 -20.82 -38.29
N GLN A 760 7.57 -19.73 -37.57
CA GLN A 760 8.58 -18.70 -37.32
C GLN A 760 9.83 -19.28 -36.66
N SER A 761 10.98 -18.75 -37.02
CA SER A 761 12.29 -19.25 -36.59
C SER A 761 13.33 -18.15 -36.62
N LEU A 762 14.51 -18.42 -36.06
CA LEU A 762 15.63 -17.47 -36.11
C LEU A 762 16.04 -17.10 -37.55
N ALA A 763 15.79 -17.96 -38.54
CA ALA A 763 16.04 -17.65 -39.95
C ALA A 763 15.27 -16.43 -40.46
N ASP A 764 14.12 -16.11 -39.85
CA ASP A 764 13.35 -14.90 -40.19
C ASP A 764 14.07 -13.61 -39.78
N LEU A 765 15.06 -13.71 -38.88
CA LEU A 765 15.96 -12.62 -38.48
C LEU A 765 17.24 -12.59 -39.33
N GLY A 766 17.37 -13.48 -40.32
CA GLY A 766 18.59 -13.61 -41.13
C GLY A 766 19.69 -14.47 -40.49
N VAL A 767 19.38 -15.18 -39.40
CA VAL A 767 20.30 -16.06 -38.68
C VAL A 767 20.40 -17.42 -39.37
N ASP A 768 21.61 -17.90 -39.65
CA ASP A 768 21.84 -19.29 -40.03
C ASP A 768 21.98 -20.14 -38.75
N THR A 769 21.03 -21.04 -38.51
CA THR A 769 21.06 -21.89 -37.31
C THR A 769 22.25 -22.85 -37.28
N ALA A 770 22.96 -23.05 -38.39
CA ALA A 770 24.20 -23.81 -38.41
C ALA A 770 25.35 -23.10 -37.64
N ASP A 771 25.29 -21.77 -37.53
CA ASP A 771 26.28 -20.95 -36.81
C ASP A 771 26.10 -21.03 -35.29
N LEU A 772 24.94 -21.49 -34.82
CA LEU A 772 24.70 -21.76 -33.40
C LEU A 772 25.38 -23.07 -32.96
N PRO A 773 25.82 -23.13 -31.68
CA PRO A 773 26.20 -24.39 -31.02
C PRO A 773 25.12 -25.46 -31.21
N ALA A 774 25.53 -26.73 -31.34
CA ALA A 774 24.61 -27.84 -31.65
C ALA A 774 23.41 -27.89 -30.70
N ASP A 775 23.64 -27.62 -29.41
CA ASP A 775 22.65 -27.70 -28.35
C ASP A 775 21.68 -26.50 -28.34
N LEU A 776 21.93 -25.44 -29.13
CA LEU A 776 21.08 -24.25 -29.26
C LEU A 776 20.36 -24.17 -30.63
N ARG A 777 20.50 -25.20 -31.48
CA ARG A 777 19.92 -25.19 -32.84
C ARG A 777 18.42 -25.49 -32.85
N ASP A 778 17.92 -26.24 -31.87
CA ASP A 778 16.48 -26.41 -31.70
C ASP A 778 15.90 -25.11 -31.12
N PRO A 779 14.69 -24.68 -31.56
CA PRO A 779 14.02 -23.52 -30.98
C PRO A 779 13.82 -23.61 -29.46
N VAL A 780 13.81 -24.81 -28.88
CA VAL A 780 13.79 -25.01 -27.43
C VAL A 780 15.00 -25.85 -27.05
N SER A 781 15.83 -25.32 -26.15
CA SER A 781 17.06 -25.96 -25.71
C SER A 781 17.18 -25.98 -24.19
N PHE A 782 17.90 -26.98 -23.69
CA PHE A 782 18.31 -27.06 -22.29
C PHE A 782 19.84 -27.12 -22.20
N VAL A 783 20.41 -26.37 -21.27
CA VAL A 783 21.84 -26.23 -21.05
C VAL A 783 22.14 -26.41 -19.57
N ASP A 784 22.81 -27.49 -19.22
CA ASP A 784 23.33 -27.69 -17.87
C ASP A 784 24.63 -26.88 -17.68
N PRO A 785 24.69 -25.95 -16.71
CA PRO A 785 25.88 -25.13 -16.45
C PRO A 785 26.97 -25.86 -15.65
N ASP A 786 26.71 -27.02 -15.02
CA ASP A 786 27.60 -27.70 -14.07
C ASP A 786 28.11 -26.74 -12.96
N GLY A 787 27.15 -26.00 -12.37
CA GLY A 787 27.39 -24.93 -11.42
C GLY A 787 26.60 -25.09 -10.12
N GLU A 788 27.11 -24.54 -9.02
CA GLU A 788 26.46 -24.61 -7.71
C GLU A 788 25.87 -23.26 -7.30
N GLN A 789 24.67 -23.30 -6.70
CA GLN A 789 24.04 -22.15 -6.08
C GLN A 789 24.86 -21.60 -4.89
N ASP A 790 25.15 -20.31 -4.91
CA ASP A 790 25.73 -19.53 -3.81
C ASP A 790 24.77 -18.40 -3.42
N GLY A 791 24.06 -18.59 -2.30
CA GLY A 791 22.99 -17.70 -1.86
C GLY A 791 21.84 -17.61 -2.88
N ASN A 792 21.51 -16.40 -3.32
CA ASN A 792 20.48 -16.13 -4.34
C ASN A 792 21.08 -16.00 -5.75
N THR A 793 22.28 -16.55 -5.96
CA THR A 793 23.00 -16.48 -7.24
C THR A 793 23.59 -17.84 -7.61
N ASN A 794 23.91 -18.02 -8.88
CA ASN A 794 24.78 -19.08 -9.36
C ASN A 794 25.74 -18.44 -10.38
N PRO A 795 26.98 -18.09 -9.97
CA PRO A 795 27.92 -17.39 -10.83
C PRO A 795 28.32 -18.17 -12.08
N VAL A 796 28.42 -19.50 -11.99
CA VAL A 796 28.74 -20.39 -13.11
C VAL A 796 27.58 -20.41 -14.11
N GLU A 797 26.36 -20.49 -13.60
CA GLU A 797 25.16 -20.36 -14.44
C GLU A 797 25.08 -18.96 -15.08
N ALA A 798 25.46 -17.89 -14.36
CA ALA A 798 25.49 -16.54 -14.92
C ALA A 798 26.52 -16.40 -16.06
N ASP A 799 27.70 -17.01 -15.92
CA ASP A 799 28.69 -17.13 -17.00
C ASP A 799 28.08 -17.90 -18.19
N ARG A 800 27.42 -19.03 -17.93
CA ARG A 800 26.82 -19.86 -18.97
C ARG A 800 25.68 -19.17 -19.70
N VAL A 801 24.84 -18.43 -18.99
CA VAL A 801 23.78 -17.60 -19.57
C VAL A 801 24.38 -16.54 -20.49
N ALA A 802 25.48 -15.89 -20.07
CA ALA A 802 26.17 -14.92 -20.92
C ALA A 802 26.69 -15.58 -22.20
N GLU A 803 27.32 -16.75 -22.11
CA GLU A 803 27.76 -17.51 -23.29
C GLU A 803 26.61 -17.87 -24.23
N VAL A 804 25.45 -18.27 -23.70
CA VAL A 804 24.25 -18.58 -24.51
C VAL A 804 23.73 -17.32 -25.22
N VAL A 805 23.66 -16.19 -24.52
CA VAL A 805 23.24 -14.92 -25.12
C VAL A 805 24.20 -14.47 -26.21
N GLU A 806 25.51 -14.50 -25.95
CA GLU A 806 26.52 -14.14 -26.95
C GLU A 806 26.49 -15.08 -28.16
N ALA A 807 26.20 -16.38 -27.99
CA ALA A 807 26.05 -17.30 -29.10
C ALA A 807 24.90 -16.89 -30.05
N TYR A 808 23.76 -16.43 -29.51
CA TYR A 808 22.67 -15.91 -30.34
C TYR A 808 23.04 -14.60 -31.03
N VAL A 809 23.73 -13.69 -30.32
CA VAL A 809 24.16 -12.40 -30.87
C VAL A 809 25.20 -12.59 -31.97
N ASP A 810 26.20 -13.45 -31.77
CA ASP A 810 27.23 -13.79 -32.75
C ASP A 810 26.64 -14.45 -34.00
N ALA A 811 25.56 -15.22 -33.85
CA ALA A 811 24.82 -15.79 -34.97
C ALA A 811 23.94 -14.76 -35.71
N GLY A 812 23.83 -13.53 -35.20
CA GLY A 812 23.17 -12.41 -35.87
C GLY A 812 21.82 -11.99 -35.28
N VAL A 813 21.43 -12.48 -34.10
CA VAL A 813 20.26 -11.95 -33.37
C VAL A 813 20.61 -10.58 -32.79
N ASP A 814 19.74 -9.59 -32.96
CA ASP A 814 19.91 -8.30 -32.29
C ASP A 814 19.84 -8.50 -30.77
N ARG A 815 20.78 -7.89 -30.03
CA ARG A 815 20.87 -8.03 -28.57
C ARG A 815 19.59 -7.55 -27.89
N ASP A 816 18.95 -6.52 -28.44
CA ASP A 816 17.68 -5.99 -27.94
C ASP A 816 16.52 -6.99 -28.11
N GLU A 817 16.66 -7.99 -28.98
CA GLU A 817 15.68 -9.05 -29.19
C GLU A 817 15.94 -10.31 -28.34
N VAL A 818 16.94 -10.26 -27.46
CA VAL A 818 17.23 -11.28 -26.45
C VAL A 818 16.84 -10.76 -25.06
N GLY A 819 16.13 -11.58 -24.29
CA GLY A 819 15.83 -11.31 -22.89
C GLY A 819 16.25 -12.46 -21.99
N VAL A 820 16.66 -12.14 -20.77
CA VAL A 820 17.02 -13.13 -19.75
C VAL A 820 16.09 -13.01 -18.54
N ILE A 821 15.56 -14.14 -18.10
CA ILE A 821 14.69 -14.25 -16.94
C ILE A 821 15.42 -15.04 -15.85
N ALA A 822 15.45 -14.51 -14.63
CA ALA A 822 16.01 -15.20 -13.47
C ALA A 822 15.09 -15.08 -12.24
N PRO A 823 15.07 -16.07 -11.31
CA PRO A 823 14.20 -16.06 -10.14
C PRO A 823 14.55 -14.97 -9.13
N PHE A 824 15.84 -14.62 -9.01
CA PHE A 824 16.35 -13.71 -7.99
C PHE A 824 16.90 -12.43 -8.60
N ARG A 825 16.69 -11.29 -7.92
CA ARG A 825 17.26 -9.99 -8.32
C ARG A 825 18.78 -9.95 -8.20
N ALA A 826 19.33 -10.67 -7.21
CA ALA A 826 20.77 -10.88 -7.09
C ALA A 826 21.35 -11.58 -8.34
N GLN A 827 20.67 -12.63 -8.83
CA GLN A 827 21.06 -13.29 -10.08
C GLN A 827 20.87 -12.37 -11.30
N VAL A 828 19.78 -11.59 -11.35
CA VAL A 828 19.59 -10.57 -12.40
C VAL A 828 20.77 -9.60 -12.43
N ALA A 829 21.21 -9.10 -11.28
CA ALA A 829 22.37 -8.20 -11.19
C ALA A 829 23.67 -8.91 -11.61
N GLU A 830 23.87 -10.16 -11.18
CA GLU A 830 25.06 -10.94 -11.50
C GLU A 830 25.18 -11.23 -13.02
N ILE A 831 24.06 -11.53 -13.68
CA ILE A 831 24.00 -11.69 -15.13
C ILE A 831 24.17 -10.33 -15.83
N SER A 832 23.54 -9.27 -15.32
CA SER A 832 23.63 -7.92 -15.91
C SER A 832 25.06 -7.37 -15.93
N LYS A 833 25.91 -7.74 -14.95
CA LYS A 833 27.35 -7.40 -14.97
C LYS A 833 28.07 -7.96 -16.20
N ARG A 834 27.64 -9.13 -16.68
CA ARG A 834 28.19 -9.81 -17.86
C ARG A 834 27.53 -9.33 -19.15
N LEU A 835 26.26 -8.93 -19.06
CA LEU A 835 25.42 -8.53 -20.19
C LEU A 835 24.82 -7.12 -19.97
N PRO A 836 25.64 -6.05 -19.92
CA PRO A 836 25.18 -4.70 -19.56
C PRO A 836 24.13 -4.13 -20.52
N ASP A 837 24.10 -4.60 -21.77
CA ASP A 837 23.21 -4.11 -22.83
C ASP A 837 22.05 -5.09 -23.16
N THR A 838 21.85 -6.13 -22.34
CA THR A 838 20.76 -7.11 -22.54
C THR A 838 19.67 -6.90 -21.50
N THR A 839 18.40 -7.09 -21.89
CA THR A 839 17.30 -7.01 -20.92
C THR A 839 17.34 -8.23 -19.98
N VAL A 840 17.65 -8.03 -18.70
CA VAL A 840 17.66 -9.06 -17.65
C VAL A 840 16.72 -8.63 -16.51
N ASP A 841 15.76 -9.47 -16.13
CA ASP A 841 14.79 -9.15 -15.07
C ASP A 841 14.13 -10.43 -14.50
N THR A 842 13.31 -10.27 -13.46
CA THR A 842 12.56 -11.38 -12.87
C THR A 842 11.30 -11.73 -13.66
N VAL A 843 10.75 -12.94 -13.44
CA VAL A 843 9.51 -13.42 -14.09
C VAL A 843 8.38 -12.40 -13.98
N ASP A 844 8.13 -11.91 -12.76
CA ASP A 844 7.07 -10.97 -12.42
C ASP A 844 7.18 -9.65 -13.19
N ARG A 845 8.40 -9.21 -13.52
CA ARG A 845 8.66 -7.96 -14.24
C ARG A 845 8.71 -8.13 -15.75
N PHE A 846 9.04 -9.32 -16.23
CA PHE A 846 8.95 -9.66 -17.65
C PHE A 846 7.51 -9.79 -18.15
N GLN A 847 6.52 -9.80 -17.26
CA GLN A 847 5.12 -9.88 -17.63
C GLN A 847 4.72 -8.76 -18.60
N GLY A 848 3.92 -9.11 -19.60
CA GLY A 848 3.46 -8.20 -20.65
C GLY A 848 4.51 -7.87 -21.71
N SER A 849 5.77 -8.24 -21.51
CA SER A 849 6.85 -8.12 -22.50
C SER A 849 7.05 -9.47 -23.22
N ALA A 850 7.69 -9.45 -24.39
CA ALA A 850 8.11 -10.64 -25.13
C ALA A 850 9.32 -10.30 -26.00
N LYS A 851 10.18 -11.29 -26.26
CA LYS A 851 11.41 -11.13 -27.06
C LYS A 851 11.48 -12.23 -28.12
N GLU A 852 12.27 -12.03 -29.17
CA GLU A 852 12.48 -13.09 -30.17
C GLU A 852 13.13 -14.31 -29.53
N VAL A 853 14.11 -14.08 -28.64
CA VAL A 853 14.80 -15.10 -27.84
C VAL A 853 14.66 -14.82 -26.35
N ILE A 854 14.36 -15.87 -25.57
CA ILE A 854 14.41 -15.81 -24.10
C ILE A 854 15.38 -16.86 -23.57
N VAL A 855 16.19 -16.47 -22.59
CA VAL A 855 17.00 -17.37 -21.78
C VAL A 855 16.45 -17.38 -20.36
N VAL A 856 16.22 -18.55 -19.78
CA VAL A 856 15.76 -18.69 -18.39
C VAL A 856 16.89 -19.28 -17.57
N SER A 857 17.32 -18.55 -16.55
CA SER A 857 18.25 -18.98 -15.50
C SER A 857 17.43 -19.53 -14.33
N PHE A 858 17.68 -20.76 -13.90
CA PHE A 858 16.98 -21.43 -12.80
C PHE A 858 17.65 -21.26 -11.44
N VAL A 859 18.98 -21.04 -11.39
CA VAL A 859 19.82 -20.86 -10.20
C VAL A 859 19.93 -22.08 -9.28
N ALA A 860 18.85 -22.83 -9.11
CA ALA A 860 18.73 -23.95 -8.19
C ALA A 860 19.71 -25.09 -8.49
N THR A 861 20.29 -25.65 -7.43
CA THR A 861 21.16 -26.84 -7.46
C THR A 861 20.74 -27.78 -6.33
N GLY A 862 20.55 -29.07 -6.62
CA GLY A 862 20.15 -30.09 -5.64
C GLY A 862 18.66 -30.09 -5.27
N ASP A 863 18.13 -28.97 -4.76
CA ASP A 863 16.72 -28.81 -4.37
C ASP A 863 16.07 -27.65 -5.15
N LEU A 864 14.76 -27.73 -5.39
CA LEU A 864 13.98 -26.72 -6.11
C LEU A 864 13.49 -25.59 -5.19
N ASP A 865 14.44 -24.85 -4.64
CA ASP A 865 14.16 -23.68 -3.81
C ASP A 865 14.25 -22.39 -4.64
N GLY A 866 13.24 -21.53 -4.50
CA GLY A 866 13.25 -20.18 -5.04
C GLY A 866 11.92 -19.72 -5.63
N PRO A 867 11.76 -18.40 -5.87
CA PRO A 867 10.47 -17.82 -6.24
C PRO A 867 9.82 -18.45 -7.46
N ILE A 868 10.60 -18.87 -8.46
CA ILE A 868 10.07 -19.45 -9.70
C ILE A 868 9.44 -20.85 -9.50
N PHE A 869 9.82 -21.57 -8.44
CA PHE A 869 9.39 -22.93 -8.13
C PHE A 869 8.15 -22.99 -7.22
N GLU A 870 7.83 -21.89 -6.53
CA GLU A 870 6.67 -21.80 -5.62
C GLU A 870 5.33 -22.03 -6.31
N ASP A 871 5.23 -21.68 -7.60
CA ASP A 871 4.01 -21.82 -8.40
C ASP A 871 4.36 -22.06 -9.88
N HIS A 872 3.87 -23.18 -10.43
CA HIS A 872 4.08 -23.55 -11.84
C HIS A 872 3.60 -22.48 -12.83
N ARG A 873 2.65 -21.62 -12.44
CA ARG A 873 2.17 -20.50 -13.27
C ARG A 873 3.27 -19.46 -13.54
N ARG A 874 4.25 -19.30 -12.64
CA ARG A 874 5.45 -18.47 -12.90
C ARG A 874 6.26 -19.04 -14.05
N MET A 875 6.42 -20.36 -14.11
CA MET A 875 7.07 -21.02 -15.23
C MET A 875 6.28 -20.82 -16.53
N ASN A 876 4.95 -20.96 -16.51
CA ASN A 876 4.12 -20.65 -17.69
C ASN A 876 4.37 -19.22 -18.22
N VAL A 877 4.49 -18.23 -17.33
CA VAL A 877 4.84 -16.87 -17.72
C VAL A 877 6.21 -16.81 -18.38
N ALA A 878 7.25 -17.38 -17.76
CA ALA A 878 8.61 -17.38 -18.29
C ALA A 878 8.69 -18.00 -19.69
N LEU A 879 8.13 -19.20 -19.87
CA LEU A 879 8.15 -19.94 -21.15
C LEU A 879 7.44 -19.18 -22.28
N THR A 880 6.37 -18.46 -21.94
CA THR A 880 5.52 -17.76 -22.92
C THR A 880 6.01 -16.36 -23.30
N ARG A 881 7.22 -15.97 -22.84
CA ARG A 881 7.88 -14.72 -23.24
C ARG A 881 8.66 -14.84 -24.56
N ALA A 882 9.06 -16.05 -24.96
CA ALA A 882 9.79 -16.31 -26.19
C ALA A 882 8.86 -16.29 -27.41
N LYS A 883 9.30 -15.72 -28.53
CA LYS A 883 8.61 -15.86 -29.83
C LYS A 883 9.19 -16.98 -30.67
N LYS A 884 10.50 -17.00 -30.86
CA LYS A 884 11.20 -17.89 -31.81
C LYS A 884 12.09 -18.91 -31.14
N ALA A 885 12.82 -18.53 -30.10
CA ALA A 885 13.72 -19.44 -29.40
C ALA A 885 13.68 -19.26 -27.88
N LEU A 886 13.88 -20.37 -27.16
CA LEU A 886 13.90 -20.47 -25.72
C LEU A 886 15.08 -21.35 -25.29
N ALA A 887 15.94 -20.82 -24.44
CA ALA A 887 17.02 -21.58 -23.81
C ALA A 887 16.77 -21.66 -22.29
N LEU A 888 16.81 -22.86 -21.75
CA LEU A 888 16.66 -23.15 -20.33
C LEU A 888 18.04 -23.50 -19.76
N VAL A 889 18.51 -22.76 -18.76
CA VAL A 889 19.84 -22.95 -18.14
C VAL A 889 19.68 -23.25 -16.66
N GLY A 890 20.04 -24.47 -16.25
CA GLY A 890 19.87 -24.92 -14.87
C GLY A 890 20.37 -26.34 -14.67
N ASP A 891 20.32 -26.81 -13.42
CA ASP A 891 20.77 -28.15 -13.01
C ASP A 891 19.75 -29.24 -13.41
N ASP A 892 20.19 -30.22 -14.22
CA ASP A 892 19.31 -31.30 -14.73
C ASP A 892 18.77 -32.19 -13.62
N ASP A 893 19.61 -32.52 -12.62
CA ASP A 893 19.26 -33.41 -11.52
C ASP A 893 18.21 -32.76 -10.59
N ALA A 894 18.37 -31.48 -10.27
CA ALA A 894 17.44 -30.70 -9.44
C ALA A 894 16.09 -30.56 -10.14
N LEU A 895 16.07 -30.14 -11.41
CA LEU A 895 14.84 -30.03 -12.19
C LEU A 895 14.17 -31.39 -12.43
N GLY A 896 14.94 -32.46 -12.54
CA GLY A 896 14.43 -33.83 -12.64
C GLY A 896 13.77 -34.37 -11.38
N SER A 897 13.93 -33.69 -10.23
CA SER A 897 13.37 -34.13 -8.93
C SER A 897 11.86 -33.95 -8.79
N ASP A 898 11.26 -33.08 -9.62
CA ASP A 898 9.82 -32.80 -9.63
C ASP A 898 9.16 -33.24 -10.94
N ASP A 899 7.94 -33.78 -10.85
CA ASP A 899 7.23 -34.36 -12.00
C ASP A 899 6.92 -33.33 -13.11
N PHE A 900 6.62 -32.08 -12.77
CA PHE A 900 6.34 -31.02 -13.74
C PHE A 900 7.63 -30.60 -14.46
N TYR A 901 8.71 -30.36 -13.72
CA TYR A 901 10.00 -29.97 -14.28
C TYR A 901 10.69 -31.12 -15.04
N ALA A 902 10.51 -32.37 -14.64
CA ALA A 902 10.95 -33.53 -15.41
C ALA A 902 10.29 -33.58 -16.80
N ARG A 903 8.99 -33.25 -16.91
CA ARG A 903 8.31 -33.12 -18.22
C ARG A 903 8.84 -31.94 -19.02
N LEU A 904 9.17 -30.83 -18.37
CA LEU A 904 9.78 -29.65 -18.99
C LEU A 904 11.15 -30.00 -19.61
N LEU A 905 12.01 -30.66 -18.85
CA LEU A 905 13.31 -31.15 -19.32
C LEU A 905 13.17 -32.08 -20.50
N MET A 906 12.30 -33.10 -20.40
CA MET A 906 12.04 -34.01 -21.50
C MET A 906 11.59 -33.29 -22.78
N TRP A 907 10.80 -32.23 -22.66
CA TRP A 907 10.37 -31.42 -23.80
C TRP A 907 11.50 -30.57 -24.39
N ALA A 908 12.38 -30.03 -23.55
CA ALA A 908 13.49 -29.17 -23.95
C ALA A 908 14.68 -29.96 -24.52
N GLN A 909 14.84 -31.23 -24.14
CA GLN A 909 15.90 -32.13 -24.62
C GLN A 909 15.48 -33.00 -25.82
N ALA A 910 14.19 -33.02 -26.17
CA ALA A 910 13.63 -33.81 -27.28
C ALA A 910 14.04 -33.28 -28.65
#